data_AF-A0A6L9YAG7-F1
#
_entry.id   AF-A0A6L9YAG7-F1
#
_cell.length_a   1.000
_cell.length_b   1.000
_cell.length_c   1.000
_cell.angle_alpha   90.00
_cell.angle_beta   90.00
_cell.angle_gamma   90.00
#
_symmetry.space_group_name_H-M   'P 1'
#
loop_
_entity.id
_entity.type
_entity.pdbx_description
1 polymer ?
#
loop_
_entity_poly.entity_id
_entity_poly.type
_entity_poly.pdbx_seq_one_letter_code
_entity_poly.pdbx_strand_id
1 'polypeptide(L)'
;MEKRGKTTSISNRFPHFYDGANVESLLYQFIDVFGVLLEQGETDLLAVMRSHHVDTADNEGSQGFIANKKGDLDQLFALYLEALGGTSQLVQVSHQFSPGSLKNVSNLAKKLHEGRDELSQYLRSQLDHDTKTLLERYQVAQAQFNLESFRDLPGLAIKLLVATVDTDPLSHYLKIHLPPETLELLNHYDGFPPLPEPLEQGLVQTLNQQLVNPSLYGKNKPYFQTLTLSKAAQQLLAQQPIGEDRQRLNRLLLDAAYPDYISPSPIPTLAEVDQGLIKGLNRCLEDPSLYQKTYQDTDQPRPETPPQGNDLIIQNRQLLEAAYPNEIAKSYAPYRERLKGLIQILRQGAATKQGIIDLVAANLGILGDSPAAQAAKETIEIKEFMPRLTQLHPHNQPEHSYVLTLGEEFEVYNPNPHPEDIEIFLAVQPNLPMVLYNVRVVRCDTEESVTYQGEARASDVLSFRENTVEVNGKPYATEGTPQLPTQTSRWRLEAQLADGVPLARFDQQRFGETTFALSQPAVSLEMRLYKLTPGVFEVKIPWDIPGFTDKFQQAGDHPRHQIAGIIDKVKAAGVLGMITYEKRFQETHEMVARLGVERSPFLEEHLAEDTLTISSLQVPYPEGVVHEMSDNLLTCGVFDYTGFDSGNRFA
;
A
#
# COMPACT_ATOMS: atom_id res chain seq x y z
N MET A 1 13.82 30.38 45.49
CA MET A 1 13.93 29.46 44.34
C MET A 1 14.47 28.15 44.86
N GLU A 2 13.74 27.05 44.66
CA GLU A 2 14.22 25.70 44.99
C GLU A 2 15.30 25.26 43.99
N LYS A 3 16.32 24.57 44.49
CA LYS A 3 17.43 24.04 43.66
C LYS A 3 16.95 22.80 42.89
N ARG A 4 17.08 22.81 41.57
CA ARG A 4 16.67 21.71 40.67
C ARG A 4 17.76 20.64 40.55
N GLY A 5 17.38 19.39 40.25
CA GLY A 5 18.25 18.22 40.32
C GLY A 5 19.46 18.30 39.37
N LYS A 6 19.22 18.56 38.08
CA LYS A 6 20.30 18.67 37.07
C LYS A 6 21.14 19.93 37.21
N THR A 7 20.53 21.08 37.53
CA THR A 7 21.24 22.33 37.86
C THR A 7 22.25 22.11 38.98
N THR A 8 21.83 21.40 40.04
CA THR A 8 22.69 21.10 41.19
C THR A 8 23.84 20.16 40.80
N SER A 9 23.55 19.10 40.03
CA SER A 9 24.56 18.16 39.51
C SER A 9 25.64 18.85 38.66
N ILE A 10 25.25 19.82 37.83
CA ILE A 10 26.18 20.59 36.99
C ILE A 10 26.97 21.59 37.85
N SER A 11 26.30 22.31 38.76
CA SER A 11 26.96 23.30 39.63
C SER A 11 28.04 22.66 40.51
N ASN A 12 27.82 21.43 40.99
CA ASN A 12 28.76 20.69 41.83
C ASN A 12 30.02 20.21 41.09
N ARG A 13 30.05 20.29 39.75
CA ARG A 13 31.23 19.95 38.93
C ARG A 13 32.17 21.13 38.72
N PHE A 14 31.78 22.35 39.10
CA PHE A 14 32.64 23.52 39.00
C PHE A 14 33.57 23.64 40.22
N PRO A 15 34.81 24.13 40.04
CA PRO A 15 35.71 24.42 41.15
C PRO A 15 35.09 25.39 42.15
N HIS A 16 35.37 25.18 43.44
CA HIS A 16 34.83 25.91 44.60
C HIS A 16 35.06 27.44 44.61
N PHE A 17 35.90 27.98 43.74
CA PHE A 17 36.05 29.43 43.54
C PHE A 17 34.83 30.04 42.82
N TYR A 18 34.14 29.25 42.00
CA TYR A 18 32.87 29.66 41.42
C TYR A 18 31.76 29.46 42.44
N ASP A 19 31.00 30.51 42.73
CA ASP A 19 29.88 30.49 43.68
C ASP A 19 28.64 29.77 43.09
N GLY A 20 28.83 28.51 42.70
CA GLY A 20 27.81 27.64 42.10
C GLY A 20 26.73 27.19 43.08
N ALA A 21 26.82 27.56 44.37
CA ALA A 21 25.81 27.26 45.37
C ALA A 21 24.82 28.42 45.60
N ASN A 22 25.18 29.63 45.16
CA ASN A 22 24.39 30.84 45.33
C ASN A 22 23.44 31.05 44.15
N VAL A 23 22.15 30.99 44.44
CA VAL A 23 21.05 31.08 43.46
C VAL A 23 20.96 32.47 42.81
N GLU A 24 21.53 33.49 43.44
CA GLU A 24 21.58 34.86 42.92
C GLU A 24 22.81 35.09 42.02
N SER A 25 23.76 34.15 41.97
CA SER A 25 24.94 34.31 41.13
C SER A 25 24.58 34.17 39.65
N LEU A 26 25.18 35.02 38.81
CA LEU A 26 24.98 35.00 37.36
C LEU A 26 25.35 33.63 36.76
N LEU A 27 26.36 32.96 37.34
CA LEU A 27 26.78 31.62 36.93
C LEU A 27 25.71 30.59 37.28
N TYR A 28 25.13 30.61 38.48
CA TYR A 28 24.06 29.70 38.84
C TYR A 28 22.83 29.90 37.96
N GLN A 29 22.42 31.16 37.72
CA GLN A 29 21.29 31.47 36.85
C GLN A 29 21.53 30.99 35.41
N PHE A 30 22.76 31.13 34.91
CA PHE A 30 23.15 30.59 33.61
C PHE A 30 23.09 29.06 33.60
N ILE A 31 23.69 28.39 34.58
CA ILE A 31 23.65 26.92 34.71
C ILE A 31 22.21 26.41 34.89
N ASP A 32 21.35 27.16 35.57
CA ASP A 32 19.95 26.79 35.79
C ASP A 32 19.17 26.78 34.48
N VAL A 33 19.38 27.75 33.59
CA VAL A 33 18.76 27.73 32.24
C VAL A 33 19.15 26.46 31.47
N PHE A 34 20.42 26.06 31.52
CA PHE A 34 20.88 24.81 30.88
C PHE A 34 20.36 23.56 31.59
N GLY A 35 20.32 23.56 32.93
CA GLY A 35 19.80 22.47 33.73
C GLY A 35 18.33 22.19 33.41
N VAL A 36 17.53 23.23 33.27
CA VAL A 36 16.11 23.13 32.88
C VAL A 36 15.95 22.56 31.48
N LEU A 37 16.73 23.01 30.50
CA LEU A 37 16.66 22.48 29.14
C LEU A 37 17.06 20.99 29.07
N LEU A 38 18.06 20.58 29.85
CA LEU A 38 18.51 19.18 29.91
C LEU A 38 17.48 18.27 30.60
N GLU A 39 16.86 18.73 31.68
CA GLU A 39 15.84 17.99 32.42
C GLU A 39 14.54 17.85 31.59
N GLN A 40 14.18 18.90 30.84
CA GLN A 40 13.12 18.85 29.84
C GLN A 40 13.46 17.87 28.71
N GLY A 41 14.67 17.95 28.15
CA GLY A 41 15.11 17.07 27.06
C GLY A 41 15.18 15.59 27.47
N GLU A 42 15.58 15.30 28.72
CA GLU A 42 15.55 13.94 29.27
C GLU A 42 14.12 13.44 29.49
N THR A 43 13.22 14.30 29.97
CA THR A 43 11.80 13.96 30.13
C THR A 43 11.15 13.68 28.77
N ASP A 44 11.42 14.52 27.77
CA ASP A 44 10.94 14.35 26.40
C ASP A 44 11.53 13.08 25.76
N LEU A 45 12.83 12.80 25.97
CA LEU A 45 13.49 11.58 25.49
C LEU A 45 12.91 10.32 26.14
N LEU A 46 12.69 10.35 27.46
CA LEU A 46 12.09 9.24 28.19
C LEU A 46 10.63 9.02 27.76
N ALA A 47 9.88 10.08 27.47
CA ALA A 47 8.54 9.98 26.91
C ALA A 47 8.54 9.35 25.51
N VAL A 48 9.46 9.77 24.63
CA VAL A 48 9.66 9.13 23.32
C VAL A 48 10.02 7.66 23.49
N MET A 49 10.99 7.31 24.33
CA MET A 49 11.39 5.92 24.57
C MET A 49 10.25 5.06 25.13
N ARG A 50 9.40 5.60 26.03
CA ARG A 50 8.25 4.90 26.59
C ARG A 50 7.11 4.70 25.58
N SER A 51 6.90 5.67 24.69
CA SER A 51 5.92 5.56 23.59
C SER A 51 6.26 4.47 22.57
N HIS A 52 7.52 4.00 22.56
CA HIS A 52 7.99 2.93 21.69
C HIS A 52 8.00 1.54 22.35
N HIS A 53 7.70 1.38 23.64
CA HIS A 53 7.69 0.07 24.33
C HIS A 53 6.27 -0.46 24.57
N VAL A 54 5.99 -1.72 24.17
CA VAL A 54 4.65 -2.36 24.24
C VAL A 54 4.04 -2.31 25.64
N ASP A 55 4.84 -2.51 26.69
CA ASP A 55 4.34 -2.62 28.07
C ASP A 55 4.15 -1.26 28.78
N THR A 56 4.65 -0.16 28.20
CA THR A 56 4.56 1.20 28.78
C THR A 56 3.82 2.20 27.89
N ALA A 57 3.30 1.76 26.74
CA ALA A 57 2.59 2.61 25.81
C ALA A 57 1.16 2.88 26.31
N ASP A 58 0.96 3.97 27.03
CA ASP A 58 -0.35 4.63 27.07
C ASP A 58 -0.46 5.57 25.86
N ASN A 59 -1.67 5.67 25.28
CA ASN A 59 -1.92 6.62 24.19
C ASN A 59 -1.89 8.09 24.68
N GLU A 60 -1.58 8.34 25.96
CA GLU A 60 -1.40 9.66 26.56
C GLU A 60 -0.05 10.27 26.16
N GLY A 61 0.02 10.79 24.94
CA GLY A 61 1.24 11.42 24.41
C GLY A 61 1.36 11.36 22.89
N SER A 62 0.54 10.55 22.22
CA SER A 62 0.43 10.54 20.76
C SER A 62 -0.29 11.77 20.18
N GLN A 63 -0.33 12.89 20.94
CA GLN A 63 -0.67 14.18 20.38
C GLN A 63 0.53 14.64 19.57
N GLY A 64 0.52 14.34 18.27
CA GLY A 64 1.58 14.72 17.34
C GLY A 64 2.08 16.16 17.53
N PHE A 65 3.34 16.39 17.17
CA PHE A 65 4.13 17.59 17.50
C PHE A 65 3.35 18.92 17.31
N ILE A 66 3.22 19.67 18.42
CA ILE A 66 2.50 20.95 18.49
C ILE A 66 3.27 22.04 17.72
N ALA A 67 2.59 22.67 16.76
CA ALA A 67 3.13 23.55 15.72
C ALA A 67 3.83 24.86 16.16
N ASN A 68 4.00 25.10 17.47
CA ASN A 68 4.46 26.40 17.99
C ASN A 68 5.99 26.54 18.02
N LYS A 69 6.76 25.48 17.72
CA LYS A 69 8.22 25.52 17.61
C LYS A 69 8.66 25.45 16.14
N LYS A 70 8.66 26.60 15.46
CA LYS A 70 9.02 26.73 14.04
C LYS A 70 10.43 26.24 13.68
N GLY A 71 11.37 26.18 14.64
CA GLY A 71 12.75 25.74 14.40
C GLY A 71 12.96 24.22 14.35
N ASP A 72 12.08 23.43 14.98
CA ASP A 72 12.21 21.97 15.03
C ASP A 72 11.68 21.28 13.77
N LEU A 73 10.85 21.98 12.99
CA LEU A 73 10.22 21.42 11.78
C LEU A 73 11.23 21.26 10.64
N ASP A 74 12.19 22.18 10.52
CA ASP A 74 13.27 22.11 9.54
C ASP A 74 14.34 21.08 9.93
N GLN A 75 14.59 20.88 11.24
CA GLN A 75 15.49 19.83 11.73
C GLN A 75 14.85 18.43 11.62
N LEU A 76 13.56 18.29 11.94
CA LEU A 76 12.80 17.08 11.65
C LEU A 76 12.81 16.78 10.16
N PHE A 77 12.58 17.78 9.30
CA PHE A 77 12.61 17.61 7.85
C PHE A 77 13.99 17.17 7.34
N ALA A 78 15.08 17.72 7.89
CA ALA A 78 16.44 17.31 7.57
C ALA A 78 16.75 15.88 8.04
N LEU A 79 16.43 15.54 9.29
CA LEU A 79 16.59 14.20 9.88
C LEU A 79 15.72 13.15 9.16
N TYR A 80 14.52 13.53 8.71
CA TYR A 80 13.61 12.63 7.98
C TYR A 80 14.07 12.37 6.56
N LEU A 81 14.54 13.41 5.86
CA LEU A 81 15.13 13.26 4.53
C LEU A 81 16.39 12.42 4.62
N GLU A 82 17.28 12.66 5.59
CA GLU A 82 18.47 11.85 5.86
C GLU A 82 18.09 10.38 6.14
N ALA A 83 17.12 10.14 7.01
CA ALA A 83 16.68 8.79 7.37
C ALA A 83 15.97 8.05 6.22
N LEU A 84 15.26 8.75 5.33
CA LEU A 84 14.60 8.15 4.16
C LEU A 84 15.57 7.93 2.99
N GLY A 85 16.83 8.37 3.06
CA GLY A 85 17.85 8.16 2.01
C GLY A 85 18.42 9.44 1.39
N GLY A 86 18.34 10.56 2.12
CA GLY A 86 18.87 11.87 1.77
C GLY A 86 18.10 12.60 0.67
N THR A 87 18.47 13.86 0.46
CA THR A 87 18.11 14.65 -0.74
C THR A 87 18.51 13.96 -2.05
N SER A 88 19.38 12.95 -1.99
CA SER A 88 19.74 12.04 -3.08
C SER A 88 18.57 11.25 -3.67
N GLN A 89 17.53 10.89 -2.90
CA GLN A 89 16.34 10.26 -3.47
C GLN A 89 15.38 11.24 -4.15
N LEU A 90 15.45 12.53 -3.78
CA LEU A 90 14.83 13.61 -4.54
C LEU A 90 15.55 13.85 -5.88
N VAL A 91 16.79 13.38 -6.04
CA VAL A 91 17.54 13.40 -7.32
C VAL A 91 17.10 12.25 -8.25
N GLN A 92 16.45 11.21 -7.73
CA GLN A 92 15.92 10.08 -8.51
C GLN A 92 14.46 10.28 -8.96
N VAL A 93 14.05 11.55 -9.18
CA VAL A 93 12.77 11.85 -9.81
C VAL A 93 12.83 11.37 -11.25
N SER A 94 11.88 10.53 -11.67
CA SER A 94 11.79 10.20 -13.08
C SER A 94 11.41 11.45 -13.88
N HIS A 95 12.18 11.74 -14.92
CA HIS A 95 11.92 12.82 -15.85
C HIS A 95 11.13 12.38 -17.08
N GLN A 96 10.83 11.08 -17.18
CA GLN A 96 9.93 10.56 -18.21
C GLN A 96 8.48 10.93 -17.91
N PHE A 97 7.70 11.10 -18.96
CA PHE A 97 6.24 11.22 -18.87
C PHE A 97 5.63 9.89 -18.42
N SER A 98 4.73 10.00 -17.45
CA SER A 98 3.84 8.94 -16.94
C SER A 98 2.39 9.46 -16.90
N PRO A 99 1.38 8.59 -16.74
CA PRO A 99 0.00 9.03 -16.52
C PRO A 99 -0.10 10.10 -15.42
N GLY A 100 -0.75 11.23 -15.74
CA GLY A 100 -0.82 12.41 -14.87
C GLY A 100 0.32 13.43 -15.05
N SER A 101 1.31 13.15 -15.91
CA SER A 101 2.31 14.13 -16.32
C SER A 101 1.74 15.24 -17.20
N LEU A 102 0.61 15.00 -17.85
CA LEU A 102 -0.13 15.96 -18.66
C LEU A 102 -1.33 16.47 -17.84
N LYS A 103 -1.32 17.75 -17.48
CA LYS A 103 -2.40 18.41 -16.72
C LYS A 103 -3.60 18.75 -17.61
N ASN A 104 -3.34 19.08 -18.88
CA ASN A 104 -4.36 19.46 -19.84
C ASN A 104 -4.06 18.82 -21.20
N VAL A 105 -4.43 17.54 -21.31
CA VAL A 105 -4.25 16.71 -22.51
C VAL A 105 -4.94 17.35 -23.72
N SER A 106 -6.16 17.87 -23.55
CA SER A 106 -6.93 18.49 -24.62
C SER A 106 -6.23 19.71 -25.24
N ASN A 107 -5.70 20.59 -24.40
CA ASN A 107 -5.01 21.78 -24.90
C ASN A 107 -3.65 21.44 -25.53
N LEU A 108 -2.92 20.46 -24.97
CA LEU A 108 -1.68 19.99 -25.58
C LEU A 108 -1.94 19.37 -26.95
N ALA A 109 -2.94 18.48 -27.04
CA ALA A 109 -3.34 17.83 -28.28
C ALA A 109 -3.70 18.86 -29.36
N LYS A 110 -4.43 19.93 -28.98
CA LYS A 110 -4.74 21.05 -29.86
C LYS A 110 -3.49 21.79 -30.33
N LYS A 111 -2.61 22.22 -29.41
CA LYS A 111 -1.38 22.96 -29.75
C LYS A 111 -0.48 22.18 -30.69
N LEU A 112 -0.28 20.88 -30.40
CA LEU A 112 0.55 20.01 -31.21
C LEU A 112 -0.06 19.77 -32.59
N HIS A 113 -1.39 19.60 -32.68
CA HIS A 113 -2.07 19.45 -33.96
C HIS A 113 -1.99 20.72 -34.81
N GLU A 114 -2.30 21.88 -34.24
CA GLU A 114 -2.24 23.17 -34.92
C GLU A 114 -0.82 23.55 -35.34
N GLY A 115 0.20 23.17 -34.55
CA GLY A 115 1.61 23.37 -34.87
C GLY A 115 1.95 24.83 -35.15
N ARG A 116 1.45 25.76 -34.34
CA ARG A 116 1.62 27.22 -34.58
C ARG A 116 3.06 27.70 -34.35
N ASP A 117 3.80 27.02 -33.48
CA ASP A 117 5.19 27.30 -33.15
C ASP A 117 6.11 26.16 -33.60
N GLU A 118 7.40 26.47 -33.78
CA GLU A 118 8.41 25.51 -34.28
C GLU A 118 8.54 24.27 -33.39
N LEU A 119 8.43 24.44 -32.07
CA LEU A 119 8.55 23.35 -31.12
C LEU A 119 7.36 22.39 -31.24
N SER A 120 6.13 22.91 -31.32
CA SER A 120 4.93 22.10 -31.54
C SER A 120 4.98 21.36 -32.87
N GLN A 121 5.48 21.98 -33.94
CA GLN A 121 5.68 21.32 -35.25
C GLN A 121 6.71 20.20 -35.15
N TYR A 122 7.84 20.46 -34.48
CA TYR A 122 8.88 19.47 -34.25
C TYR A 122 8.32 18.27 -33.46
N LEU A 123 7.67 18.52 -32.32
CA LEU A 123 7.09 17.46 -31.51
C LEU A 123 6.06 16.65 -32.30
N ARG A 124 5.16 17.31 -33.04
CA ARG A 124 4.21 16.62 -33.92
C ARG A 124 4.92 15.74 -34.95
N SER A 125 6.03 16.20 -35.54
CA SER A 125 6.76 15.43 -36.55
C SER A 125 7.30 14.10 -35.99
N GLN A 126 7.71 14.07 -34.72
CA GLN A 126 8.28 12.91 -34.02
C GLN A 126 7.24 11.90 -33.53
N LEU A 127 5.96 12.28 -33.48
CA LEU A 127 4.87 11.35 -33.11
C LEU A 127 4.71 10.24 -34.15
N ASP A 128 4.35 9.03 -33.71
CA ASP A 128 3.99 7.94 -34.61
C ASP A 128 2.67 8.21 -35.35
N HIS A 129 2.40 7.43 -36.40
CA HIS A 129 1.23 7.62 -37.24
C HIS A 129 -0.08 7.50 -36.45
N ASP A 130 -0.16 6.52 -35.55
CA ASP A 130 -1.35 6.29 -34.72
C ASP A 130 -1.63 7.49 -33.80
N THR A 131 -0.61 8.04 -33.14
CA THR A 131 -0.79 9.22 -32.28
C THR A 131 -1.21 10.45 -33.11
N LYS A 132 -0.67 10.64 -34.32
CA LYS A 132 -1.10 11.72 -35.22
C LYS A 132 -2.58 11.59 -35.59
N THR A 133 -3.03 10.38 -35.92
CA THR A 133 -4.43 10.07 -36.20
C THR A 133 -5.33 10.32 -34.98
N LEU A 134 -4.87 9.95 -33.78
CA LEU A 134 -5.58 10.26 -32.53
C LEU A 134 -5.73 11.77 -32.33
N LEU A 135 -4.65 12.55 -32.55
CA LEU A 135 -4.71 14.00 -32.43
C LEU A 135 -5.68 14.63 -33.43
N GLU A 136 -5.71 14.14 -34.66
CA GLU A 136 -6.65 14.60 -35.71
C GLU A 136 -8.09 14.30 -35.33
N ARG A 137 -8.38 13.06 -34.92
CA ARG A 137 -9.73 12.63 -34.49
C ARG A 137 -10.19 13.31 -33.20
N TYR A 138 -9.27 13.72 -32.35
CA TYR A 138 -9.58 14.44 -31.12
C TYR A 138 -9.89 15.93 -31.34
N GLN A 139 -9.70 16.50 -32.53
CA GLN A 139 -10.00 17.92 -32.76
C GLN A 139 -11.49 18.22 -32.62
N VAL A 140 -11.83 19.40 -32.10
CA VAL A 140 -13.22 19.82 -31.90
C VAL A 140 -14.01 19.89 -33.21
N ALA A 141 -13.34 20.11 -34.34
CA ALA A 141 -13.94 20.05 -35.67
C ALA A 141 -14.56 18.68 -35.98
N GLN A 142 -13.96 17.59 -35.48
CA GLN A 142 -14.47 16.22 -35.65
C GLN A 142 -15.72 15.94 -34.79
N ALA A 143 -16.03 16.82 -33.84
CA ALA A 143 -17.26 16.75 -33.08
C ALA A 143 -18.44 17.40 -33.81
N GLN A 144 -18.21 18.21 -34.85
CA GLN A 144 -19.30 18.87 -35.56
C GLN A 144 -20.10 17.88 -36.43
N PHE A 145 -21.41 18.07 -36.50
CA PHE A 145 -22.29 17.39 -37.42
C PHE A 145 -22.10 17.92 -38.84
N ASN A 146 -22.01 16.99 -39.78
CA ASN A 146 -22.17 17.19 -41.22
C ASN A 146 -23.24 16.20 -41.73
N LEU A 147 -23.59 16.25 -43.02
CA LEU A 147 -24.62 15.35 -43.56
C LEU A 147 -24.26 13.86 -43.45
N GLU A 148 -22.97 13.51 -43.49
CA GLU A 148 -22.48 12.13 -43.31
C GLU A 148 -22.56 11.63 -41.85
N SER A 149 -22.82 12.54 -40.91
CA SER A 149 -22.97 12.22 -39.49
C SER A 149 -24.30 11.54 -39.17
N PHE A 150 -25.20 11.38 -40.14
CA PHE A 150 -26.54 10.83 -39.94
C PHE A 150 -26.72 9.52 -40.70
N ARG A 151 -27.29 8.53 -40.01
CA ARG A 151 -27.79 7.28 -40.60
C ARG A 151 -29.17 7.50 -41.22
N ASP A 152 -30.00 8.29 -40.54
CA ASP A 152 -31.36 8.61 -40.94
C ASP A 152 -31.74 10.02 -40.46
N LEU A 153 -31.33 11.04 -41.22
CA LEU A 153 -31.69 12.43 -40.94
C LEU A 153 -33.20 12.70 -41.11
N PRO A 154 -33.90 12.17 -42.14
CA PRO A 154 -35.36 12.28 -42.24
C PRO A 154 -36.09 11.70 -41.01
N GLY A 155 -35.69 10.53 -40.52
CA GLY A 155 -36.25 9.93 -39.31
C GLY A 155 -36.02 10.77 -38.07
N LEU A 156 -34.85 11.40 -37.93
CA LEU A 156 -34.58 12.35 -36.85
C LEU A 156 -35.51 13.57 -36.93
N ALA A 157 -35.73 14.12 -38.13
CA ALA A 157 -36.65 15.23 -38.33
C ALA A 157 -38.08 14.87 -37.89
N ILE A 158 -38.57 13.68 -38.27
CA ILE A 158 -39.89 13.19 -37.83
C ILE A 158 -39.92 13.04 -36.30
N LYS A 159 -38.87 12.49 -35.70
CA LYS A 159 -38.78 12.35 -34.24
C LYS A 159 -38.85 13.70 -33.52
N LEU A 160 -38.14 14.71 -34.01
CA LEU A 160 -38.21 16.08 -33.49
C LEU A 160 -39.59 16.69 -33.70
N LEU A 161 -40.24 16.45 -34.84
CA LEU A 161 -41.57 16.99 -35.16
C LEU A 161 -42.62 16.51 -34.15
N VAL A 162 -42.62 15.21 -33.80
CA VAL A 162 -43.63 14.61 -32.90
C VAL A 162 -43.30 14.71 -31.40
N ALA A 163 -42.09 15.17 -31.05
CA ALA A 163 -41.63 15.21 -29.67
C ALA A 163 -42.39 16.20 -28.77
N THR A 164 -42.85 15.71 -27.62
CA THR A 164 -43.46 16.51 -26.55
C THR A 164 -42.64 16.42 -25.26
N VAL A 165 -42.86 17.35 -24.33
CA VAL A 165 -42.17 17.38 -23.02
C VAL A 165 -42.34 16.07 -22.25
N ASP A 166 -43.49 15.41 -22.37
CA ASP A 166 -43.82 14.22 -21.58
C ASP A 166 -43.31 12.91 -22.19
N THR A 167 -43.14 12.84 -23.52
CA THR A 167 -42.78 11.60 -24.23
C THR A 167 -41.31 11.53 -24.61
N ASP A 168 -40.73 12.65 -25.06
CA ASP A 168 -39.32 12.74 -25.45
C ASP A 168 -38.77 14.13 -25.08
N PRO A 169 -38.37 14.32 -23.81
CA PRO A 169 -37.92 15.60 -23.30
C PRO A 169 -36.71 16.16 -24.06
N LEU A 170 -35.78 15.29 -24.49
CA LEU A 170 -34.57 15.71 -25.20
C LEU A 170 -34.89 16.15 -26.63
N SER A 171 -35.67 15.36 -27.38
CA SER A 171 -36.09 15.76 -28.73
C SER A 171 -36.95 17.01 -28.72
N HIS A 172 -37.81 17.16 -27.70
CA HIS A 172 -38.58 18.38 -27.48
C HIS A 172 -37.66 19.58 -27.19
N TYR A 173 -36.65 19.39 -26.33
CA TYR A 173 -35.63 20.40 -26.06
C TYR A 173 -34.91 20.86 -27.34
N LEU A 174 -34.48 19.91 -28.19
CA LEU A 174 -33.86 20.23 -29.48
C LEU A 174 -34.82 20.97 -30.41
N LYS A 175 -36.10 20.55 -30.46
CA LYS A 175 -37.14 21.18 -31.28
C LYS A 175 -37.37 22.64 -30.92
N ILE A 176 -37.53 22.97 -29.64
CA ILE A 176 -37.79 24.36 -29.20
C ILE A 176 -36.58 25.28 -29.37
N HIS A 177 -35.39 24.71 -29.59
CA HIS A 177 -34.17 25.44 -29.86
C HIS A 177 -33.87 25.60 -31.36
N LEU A 178 -34.75 25.12 -32.25
CA LEU A 178 -34.67 25.40 -33.69
C LEU A 178 -34.92 26.90 -33.96
N PRO A 179 -34.19 27.52 -34.90
CA PRO A 179 -34.52 28.83 -35.42
C PRO A 179 -35.97 28.86 -35.96
N PRO A 180 -36.68 30.01 -35.89
CA PRO A 180 -38.06 30.10 -36.34
C PRO A 180 -38.28 29.59 -37.77
N GLU A 181 -37.37 29.94 -38.69
CA GLU A 181 -37.40 29.50 -40.10
C GLU A 181 -37.30 27.98 -40.22
N THR A 182 -36.38 27.35 -39.48
CA THR A 182 -36.22 25.88 -39.48
C THR A 182 -37.40 25.18 -38.81
N LEU A 183 -37.96 25.77 -37.75
CA LEU A 183 -39.13 25.22 -37.07
C LEU A 183 -40.38 25.27 -37.97
N GLU A 184 -40.57 26.36 -38.71
CA GLU A 184 -41.63 26.45 -39.72
C GLU A 184 -41.46 25.39 -40.80
N LEU A 185 -40.25 25.22 -41.34
CA LEU A 185 -39.95 24.16 -42.32
C LEU A 185 -40.22 22.77 -41.75
N LEU A 186 -39.84 22.51 -40.49
CA LEU A 186 -40.08 21.24 -39.82
C LEU A 186 -41.59 20.98 -39.64
N ASN A 187 -42.38 21.98 -39.26
CA ASN A 187 -43.83 21.84 -39.06
C ASN A 187 -44.60 21.62 -40.38
N HIS A 188 -44.06 22.06 -41.51
CA HIS A 188 -44.63 21.83 -42.84
C HIS A 188 -44.09 20.57 -43.53
N TYR A 189 -43.13 19.87 -42.91
CA TYR A 189 -42.60 18.63 -43.45
C TYR A 189 -43.64 17.51 -43.40
N ASP A 190 -43.90 16.88 -44.53
CA ASP A 190 -44.91 15.83 -44.72
C ASP A 190 -44.45 14.44 -44.24
N GLY A 191 -43.20 14.32 -43.81
CA GLY A 191 -42.61 13.09 -43.31
C GLY A 191 -42.04 12.16 -44.39
N PHE A 192 -42.07 12.56 -45.67
CA PHE A 192 -41.55 11.74 -46.77
C PHE A 192 -40.16 12.19 -47.23
N PRO A 193 -39.20 11.28 -47.41
CA PRO A 193 -37.89 11.62 -47.97
C PRO A 193 -38.00 11.99 -49.46
N PRO A 194 -37.10 12.84 -49.99
CA PRO A 194 -35.94 13.43 -49.32
C PRO A 194 -36.30 14.64 -48.44
N LEU A 195 -35.49 14.91 -47.42
CA LEU A 195 -35.67 16.08 -46.58
C LEU A 195 -35.31 17.35 -47.39
N PRO A 196 -36.10 18.44 -47.33
CA PRO A 196 -35.76 19.66 -48.07
C PRO A 196 -34.40 20.23 -47.62
N GLU A 197 -33.54 20.60 -48.57
CA GLU A 197 -32.17 21.08 -48.28
C GLU A 197 -32.11 22.21 -47.23
N PRO A 198 -32.99 23.23 -47.24
CA PRO A 198 -32.99 24.25 -46.18
C PRO A 198 -33.30 23.70 -44.78
N LEU A 199 -34.12 22.65 -44.71
CA LEU A 199 -34.44 21.97 -43.45
C LEU A 199 -33.26 21.11 -42.99
N GLU A 200 -32.59 20.39 -43.90
CA GLU A 200 -31.35 19.65 -43.59
C GLU A 200 -30.28 20.57 -43.00
N GLN A 201 -29.97 21.67 -43.68
CA GLN A 201 -28.97 22.65 -43.24
C GLN A 201 -29.35 23.27 -41.89
N GLY A 202 -30.62 23.65 -41.72
CA GLY A 202 -31.12 24.23 -40.47
C GLY A 202 -31.01 23.26 -39.28
N LEU A 203 -31.31 21.97 -39.48
CA LEU A 203 -31.19 20.95 -38.44
C LEU A 203 -29.72 20.72 -38.06
N VAL A 204 -28.83 20.55 -39.05
CA VAL A 204 -27.39 20.37 -38.81
C VAL A 204 -26.80 21.57 -38.08
N GLN A 205 -27.14 22.79 -38.52
CA GLN A 205 -26.67 24.02 -37.88
C GLN A 205 -27.15 24.12 -36.43
N THR A 206 -28.43 23.80 -36.17
CA THR A 206 -28.99 23.83 -34.81
C THR A 206 -28.32 22.81 -33.91
N LEU A 207 -28.12 21.58 -34.37
CA LEU A 207 -27.42 20.55 -33.60
C LEU A 207 -26.00 21.00 -33.26
N ASN A 208 -25.27 21.57 -34.22
CA ASN A 208 -23.94 22.14 -34.00
C ASN A 208 -23.95 23.30 -32.97
N GLN A 209 -24.97 24.14 -32.95
CA GLN A 209 -25.13 25.16 -31.90
C GLN A 209 -25.38 24.54 -30.52
N GLN A 210 -26.16 23.46 -30.45
CA GLN A 210 -26.39 22.73 -29.20
C GLN A 210 -25.14 22.04 -28.67
N LEU A 211 -24.20 21.65 -29.52
CA LEU A 211 -22.91 21.13 -29.06
C LEU A 211 -22.16 22.15 -28.20
N VAL A 212 -22.23 23.44 -28.51
CA VAL A 212 -21.54 24.50 -27.74
C VAL A 212 -22.32 24.89 -26.47
N ASN A 213 -23.64 24.68 -26.47
CA ASN A 213 -24.56 25.13 -25.43
C ASN A 213 -24.25 24.46 -24.06
N PRO A 214 -23.95 25.25 -23.01
CA PRO A 214 -23.68 24.71 -21.68
C PRO A 214 -24.91 24.08 -21.01
N SER A 215 -26.12 24.38 -21.49
CA SER A 215 -27.37 23.92 -20.87
C SER A 215 -27.83 22.54 -21.34
N LEU A 216 -27.29 22.02 -22.46
CA LEU A 216 -27.77 20.77 -23.07
C LEU A 216 -27.76 19.62 -22.07
N TYR A 217 -26.61 19.31 -21.48
CA TYR A 217 -26.49 18.27 -20.46
C TYR A 217 -27.26 18.63 -19.19
N GLY A 218 -27.09 19.86 -18.67
CA GLY A 218 -27.67 20.25 -17.39
C GLY A 218 -29.21 20.19 -17.35
N LYS A 219 -29.89 20.60 -18.43
CA LYS A 219 -31.35 20.57 -18.54
C LYS A 219 -31.92 19.18 -18.82
N ASN A 220 -31.13 18.31 -19.43
CA ASN A 220 -31.56 16.95 -19.80
C ASN A 220 -30.83 15.85 -19.01
N LYS A 221 -30.22 16.21 -17.86
CA LYS A 221 -29.38 15.31 -17.06
C LYS A 221 -30.10 14.01 -16.66
N PRO A 222 -31.37 14.03 -16.19
CA PRO A 222 -32.07 12.79 -15.82
C PRO A 222 -32.20 11.82 -17.00
N TYR A 223 -32.40 12.34 -18.22
CA TYR A 223 -32.48 11.53 -19.43
C TYR A 223 -31.10 10.94 -19.79
N PHE A 224 -30.04 11.75 -19.81
CA PHE A 224 -28.70 11.24 -20.14
C PHE A 224 -28.17 10.19 -19.13
N GLN A 225 -28.67 10.19 -17.89
CA GLN A 225 -28.29 9.20 -16.88
C GLN A 225 -28.91 7.81 -17.11
N THR A 226 -29.96 7.69 -17.93
CA THR A 226 -30.55 6.37 -18.26
C THR A 226 -29.86 5.70 -19.44
N LEU A 227 -29.01 6.42 -20.17
CA LEU A 227 -28.36 5.94 -21.38
C LEU A 227 -27.05 5.20 -21.08
N THR A 228 -26.74 4.19 -21.90
CA THR A 228 -25.43 3.54 -21.91
C THR A 228 -24.42 4.43 -22.64
N LEU A 229 -23.62 5.18 -21.88
CA LEU A 229 -22.62 6.09 -22.43
C LEU A 229 -21.34 5.37 -22.86
N SER A 230 -20.70 5.86 -23.92
CA SER A 230 -19.38 5.38 -24.35
C SER A 230 -18.29 5.71 -23.33
N LYS A 231 -17.17 4.96 -23.35
CA LYS A 231 -16.02 5.22 -22.44
C LYS A 231 -15.51 6.66 -22.56
N ALA A 232 -15.47 7.21 -23.78
CA ALA A 232 -15.05 8.60 -24.02
C ALA A 232 -16.00 9.61 -23.34
N ALA A 233 -17.32 9.41 -23.45
CA ALA A 233 -18.32 10.26 -22.82
C ALA A 233 -18.22 10.20 -21.28
N GLN A 234 -18.04 9.00 -20.72
CA GLN A 234 -17.87 8.80 -19.29
C GLN A 234 -16.63 9.53 -18.75
N GLN A 235 -15.49 9.40 -19.43
CA GLN A 235 -14.24 10.06 -19.04
C GLN A 235 -14.33 11.58 -19.11
N LEU A 236 -14.95 12.14 -20.16
CA LEU A 236 -15.14 13.58 -20.28
C LEU A 236 -16.12 14.08 -19.23
N LEU A 237 -17.22 13.37 -18.97
CA LEU A 237 -18.21 13.75 -17.97
C LEU A 237 -17.61 13.82 -16.55
N ALA A 238 -16.71 12.89 -16.22
CA ALA A 238 -16.01 12.88 -14.93
C ALA A 238 -15.13 14.12 -14.71
N GLN A 239 -14.69 14.80 -15.78
CA GLN A 239 -13.82 15.98 -15.72
C GLN A 239 -14.57 17.31 -15.62
N GLN A 240 -15.91 17.29 -15.63
CA GLN A 240 -16.75 18.51 -15.66
C GLN A 240 -16.31 19.48 -16.77
N PRO A 241 -16.42 19.05 -18.04
CA PRO A 241 -15.69 19.69 -19.12
C PRO A 241 -16.28 21.05 -19.47
N ILE A 242 -15.41 21.97 -19.87
CA ILE A 242 -15.75 23.32 -20.33
C ILE A 242 -15.18 23.54 -21.74
N GLY A 243 -15.68 24.56 -22.45
CA GLY A 243 -15.19 24.91 -23.78
C GLY A 243 -15.31 23.76 -24.79
N GLU A 244 -14.23 23.45 -25.51
CA GLU A 244 -14.20 22.44 -26.57
C GLU A 244 -14.44 21.01 -26.05
N ASP A 245 -14.01 20.69 -24.83
CA ASP A 245 -14.25 19.36 -24.23
C ASP A 245 -15.74 19.15 -23.95
N ARG A 246 -16.45 20.21 -23.58
CA ARG A 246 -17.92 20.17 -23.45
C ARG A 246 -18.59 19.92 -24.79
N GLN A 247 -18.04 20.50 -25.86
CA GLN A 247 -18.56 20.29 -27.20
C GLN A 247 -18.40 18.83 -27.64
N ARG A 248 -17.24 18.22 -27.40
CA ARG A 248 -17.00 16.78 -27.62
C ARG A 248 -17.95 15.92 -26.77
N LEU A 249 -18.12 16.26 -25.49
CA LEU A 249 -19.06 15.54 -24.62
C LEU A 249 -20.49 15.62 -25.15
N ASN A 250 -20.98 16.81 -25.50
CA ASN A 250 -22.32 17.00 -26.03
C ASN A 250 -22.53 16.20 -27.33
N ARG A 251 -21.51 16.07 -28.18
CA ARG A 251 -21.58 15.22 -29.39
C ARG A 251 -21.78 13.75 -29.03
N LEU A 252 -20.97 13.24 -28.11
CA LEU A 252 -21.05 11.85 -27.66
C LEU A 252 -22.34 11.53 -26.89
N LEU A 253 -22.91 12.50 -26.18
CA LEU A 253 -24.22 12.37 -25.53
C LEU A 253 -25.35 12.25 -26.56
N LEU A 254 -25.29 13.03 -27.65
CA LEU A 254 -26.26 12.94 -28.74
C LEU A 254 -26.11 11.63 -29.54
N ASP A 255 -24.89 11.13 -29.72
CA ASP A 255 -24.66 9.79 -30.31
C ASP A 255 -25.39 8.69 -29.51
N ALA A 256 -25.26 8.74 -28.18
CA ALA A 256 -25.90 7.77 -27.30
C ALA A 256 -27.44 7.92 -27.23
N ALA A 257 -27.95 9.14 -27.39
CA ALA A 257 -29.39 9.43 -27.35
C ALA A 257 -30.12 9.05 -28.65
N TYR A 258 -29.42 9.07 -29.79
CA TYR A 258 -30.01 8.85 -31.11
C TYR A 258 -29.23 7.81 -31.95
N PRO A 259 -28.97 6.59 -31.44
CA PRO A 259 -28.13 5.60 -32.11
C PRO A 259 -28.67 5.14 -33.47
N ASP A 260 -29.99 5.16 -33.67
CA ASP A 260 -30.63 4.78 -34.93
C ASP A 260 -30.52 5.87 -36.01
N TYR A 261 -30.35 7.13 -35.60
CA TYR A 261 -30.38 8.29 -36.49
C TYR A 261 -29.00 8.91 -36.73
N ILE A 262 -28.12 8.84 -35.73
CA ILE A 262 -26.82 9.50 -35.71
C ILE A 262 -25.72 8.44 -35.81
N SER A 263 -24.78 8.67 -36.72
CA SER A 263 -23.56 7.86 -36.84
C SER A 263 -22.62 8.16 -35.65
N PRO A 264 -22.05 7.12 -35.01
CA PRO A 264 -21.11 7.30 -33.91
C PRO A 264 -19.93 8.19 -34.32
N SER A 265 -19.62 9.18 -33.48
CA SER A 265 -18.48 10.07 -33.73
C SER A 265 -17.15 9.32 -33.57
N PRO A 266 -16.13 9.61 -34.41
CA PRO A 266 -14.81 9.00 -34.28
C PRO A 266 -13.97 9.61 -33.14
N ILE A 267 -14.53 10.37 -32.20
CA ILE A 267 -13.76 10.99 -31.10
C ILE A 267 -13.13 9.89 -30.22
N PRO A 268 -11.79 9.85 -30.08
CA PRO A 268 -11.12 8.88 -29.22
C PRO A 268 -11.30 9.26 -27.73
N THR A 269 -11.01 8.32 -26.85
CA THR A 269 -11.01 8.56 -25.40
C THR A 269 -9.85 9.48 -25.01
N LEU A 270 -9.98 10.22 -23.91
CA LEU A 270 -8.89 11.06 -23.42
C LEU A 270 -7.67 10.20 -23.04
N ALA A 271 -7.91 9.01 -22.49
CA ALA A 271 -6.86 8.07 -22.11
C ALA A 271 -6.03 7.61 -23.33
N GLU A 272 -6.65 7.31 -24.47
CA GLU A 272 -5.93 6.93 -25.69
C GLU A 272 -5.02 8.08 -26.18
N VAL A 273 -5.53 9.31 -26.17
CA VAL A 273 -4.76 10.50 -26.56
C VAL A 273 -3.60 10.76 -25.58
N ASP A 274 -3.85 10.66 -24.28
CA ASP A 274 -2.84 10.81 -23.23
C ASP A 274 -1.70 9.78 -23.39
N GLN A 275 -2.04 8.51 -23.58
CA GLN A 275 -1.06 7.43 -23.75
C GLN A 275 -0.23 7.61 -25.03
N GLY A 276 -0.86 7.96 -26.15
CA GLY A 276 -0.14 8.25 -27.40
C GLY A 276 0.84 9.42 -27.24
N LEU A 277 0.40 10.50 -26.59
CA LEU A 277 1.25 11.66 -26.31
C LEU A 277 2.40 11.31 -25.36
N ILE A 278 2.15 10.60 -24.25
CA ILE A 278 3.18 10.17 -23.30
C ILE A 278 4.27 9.36 -24.02
N LYS A 279 3.87 8.37 -24.83
CA LYS A 279 4.79 7.53 -25.61
C LYS A 279 5.63 8.37 -26.58
N GLY A 280 4.99 9.26 -27.33
CA GLY A 280 5.66 10.13 -28.30
C GLY A 280 6.63 11.12 -27.64
N LEU A 281 6.20 11.76 -26.55
CA LEU A 281 7.02 12.72 -25.80
C LEU A 281 8.22 12.05 -25.14
N ASN A 282 8.07 10.84 -24.58
CA ASN A 282 9.20 10.09 -24.02
C ASN A 282 10.27 9.77 -25.07
N ARG A 283 9.87 9.40 -26.29
CA ARG A 283 10.82 9.24 -27.41
C ARG A 283 11.53 10.56 -27.72
N CYS A 284 10.83 11.68 -27.68
CA CYS A 284 11.42 13.00 -27.92
C CYS A 284 12.42 13.41 -26.82
N LEU A 285 12.26 12.94 -25.57
CA LEU A 285 13.19 13.25 -24.48
C LEU A 285 14.60 12.69 -24.74
N GLU A 286 14.71 11.61 -25.50
CA GLU A 286 15.99 10.99 -25.86
C GLU A 286 16.64 11.64 -27.09
N ASP A 287 15.93 12.52 -27.81
CA ASP A 287 16.43 13.14 -29.04
C ASP A 287 17.27 14.40 -28.74
N PRO A 288 18.57 14.42 -29.12
CA PRO A 288 19.42 15.60 -28.95
C PRO A 288 18.94 16.84 -29.74
N SER A 289 18.14 16.64 -30.79
CA SER A 289 17.66 17.72 -31.65
C SER A 289 16.59 18.57 -30.95
N LEU A 290 15.81 17.99 -30.02
CA LEU A 290 14.85 18.71 -29.19
C LEU A 290 15.55 19.75 -28.32
N TYR A 291 16.67 19.36 -27.69
CA TYR A 291 17.49 20.25 -26.87
C TYR A 291 17.97 21.46 -27.68
N GLN A 292 18.46 21.21 -28.91
CA GLN A 292 18.94 22.25 -29.81
C GLN A 292 17.83 23.19 -30.29
N LYS A 293 16.64 22.64 -30.59
CA LYS A 293 15.49 23.41 -31.05
C LYS A 293 14.95 24.37 -29.98
N THR A 294 14.94 23.94 -28.73
CA THR A 294 14.36 24.76 -27.64
C THR A 294 15.33 25.86 -27.15
N TYR A 295 16.64 25.71 -27.38
CA TYR A 295 17.66 26.73 -27.08
C TYR A 295 17.75 27.85 -28.12
N GLN A 296 17.11 27.72 -29.29
CA GLN A 296 17.10 28.79 -30.30
C GLN A 296 16.29 30.02 -29.86
N ASP A 297 15.38 29.85 -28.90
CA ASP A 297 14.50 30.91 -28.36
C ASP A 297 14.98 31.50 -27.02
N THR A 298 16.16 31.12 -26.51
CA THR A 298 16.70 31.65 -25.25
C THR A 298 17.98 32.47 -25.49
N ASP A 299 18.13 33.61 -24.81
CA ASP A 299 19.35 34.44 -24.81
C ASP A 299 20.56 33.77 -24.12
N GLN A 300 20.50 32.47 -23.87
CA GLN A 300 21.55 31.72 -23.18
C GLN A 300 22.61 31.20 -24.17
N PRO A 301 23.91 31.27 -23.82
CA PRO A 301 24.97 30.79 -24.69
C PRO A 301 24.80 29.29 -24.96
N ARG A 302 24.77 28.93 -26.25
CA ARG A 302 24.62 27.56 -26.73
C ARG A 302 25.79 26.69 -26.23
N PRO A 303 25.56 25.60 -25.48
CA PRO A 303 26.63 24.69 -25.11
C PRO A 303 27.16 23.96 -26.36
N GLU A 304 28.48 23.79 -26.44
CA GLU A 304 29.18 23.26 -27.63
C GLU A 304 28.79 21.80 -27.95
N THR A 305 28.40 21.04 -26.93
CA THR A 305 27.95 19.64 -27.06
C THR A 305 26.65 19.44 -26.28
N PRO A 306 25.61 18.83 -26.88
CA PRO A 306 24.39 18.50 -26.15
C PRO A 306 24.70 17.46 -25.05
N PRO A 307 23.97 17.51 -23.92
CA PRO A 307 24.06 16.50 -22.88
C PRO A 307 23.69 15.11 -23.43
N GLN A 308 24.13 14.04 -22.76
CA GLN A 308 23.90 12.65 -23.17
C GLN A 308 23.23 11.83 -22.06
N GLY A 309 22.57 10.74 -22.43
CA GLY A 309 21.94 9.82 -21.49
C GLY A 309 20.88 10.51 -20.62
N ASN A 310 20.88 10.23 -19.31
CA ASN A 310 19.89 10.78 -18.38
C ASN A 310 19.92 12.31 -18.29
N ASP A 311 21.09 12.94 -18.43
CA ASP A 311 21.19 14.41 -18.38
C ASP A 311 20.44 15.06 -19.54
N LEU A 312 20.43 14.42 -20.73
CA LEU A 312 19.64 14.88 -21.87
C LEU A 312 18.14 14.81 -21.58
N ILE A 313 17.68 13.69 -21.03
CA ILE A 313 16.27 13.48 -20.67
C ILE A 313 15.83 14.53 -19.64
N ILE A 314 16.64 14.78 -18.61
CA ILE A 314 16.37 15.80 -17.58
C ILE A 314 16.20 17.18 -18.23
N GLN A 315 17.14 17.58 -19.08
CA GLN A 315 17.15 18.89 -19.72
C GLN A 315 15.99 19.04 -20.69
N ASN A 316 15.76 18.07 -21.59
CA ASN A 316 14.64 18.06 -22.51
C ASN A 316 13.30 18.12 -21.76
N ARG A 317 13.18 17.40 -20.65
CA ARG A 317 11.97 17.45 -19.81
C ARG A 317 11.74 18.85 -19.25
N GLN A 318 12.77 19.49 -18.69
CA GLN A 318 12.67 20.84 -18.14
C GLN A 318 12.30 21.88 -19.20
N LEU A 319 12.86 21.74 -20.41
CA LEU A 319 12.55 22.59 -21.56
C LEU A 319 11.06 22.47 -21.95
N LEU A 320 10.54 21.24 -22.07
CA LEU A 320 9.12 21.02 -22.36
C LEU A 320 8.20 21.56 -21.24
N GLU A 321 8.58 21.40 -19.98
CA GLU A 321 7.85 21.98 -18.85
C GLU A 321 7.84 23.51 -18.82
N ALA A 322 8.86 24.15 -19.41
CA ALA A 322 8.93 25.59 -19.54
C ALA A 322 8.11 26.09 -20.74
N ALA A 323 8.14 25.35 -21.86
CA ALA A 323 7.40 25.69 -23.07
C ALA A 323 5.88 25.46 -22.95
N TYR A 324 5.46 24.46 -22.17
CA TYR A 324 4.04 24.10 -21.98
C TYR A 324 3.63 24.09 -20.50
N PRO A 325 3.72 25.22 -19.79
CA PRO A 325 3.55 25.28 -18.33
C PRO A 325 2.12 24.97 -17.86
N ASN A 326 1.13 25.19 -18.73
CA ASN A 326 -0.28 24.95 -18.43
C ASN A 326 -0.71 23.52 -18.77
N GLU A 327 0.01 22.87 -19.69
CA GLU A 327 -0.33 21.55 -20.20
C GLU A 327 0.49 20.44 -19.54
N ILE A 328 1.74 20.72 -19.17
CA ILE A 328 2.69 19.75 -18.63
C ILE A 328 2.93 20.00 -17.13
N ALA A 329 2.90 18.94 -16.34
CA ALA A 329 3.25 18.98 -14.92
C ALA A 329 4.76 19.03 -14.71
N LYS A 330 5.20 19.62 -13.60
CA LYS A 330 6.59 19.51 -13.18
C LYS A 330 6.91 18.05 -12.82
N SER A 331 8.02 17.51 -13.29
CA SER A 331 8.39 16.09 -13.09
C SER A 331 8.49 15.73 -11.61
N TYR A 332 8.94 16.67 -10.78
CA TYR A 332 9.02 16.49 -9.32
C TYR A 332 7.67 16.62 -8.60
N ALA A 333 6.57 17.02 -9.27
CA ALA A 333 5.31 17.29 -8.60
C ALA A 333 4.73 16.07 -7.85
N PRO A 334 4.69 14.85 -8.44
CA PRO A 334 4.20 13.67 -7.72
C PRO A 334 4.99 13.36 -6.45
N TYR A 335 6.32 13.49 -6.53
CA TYR A 335 7.23 13.26 -5.41
C TYR A 335 7.08 14.33 -4.32
N ARG A 336 6.94 15.60 -4.71
CA ARG A 336 6.70 16.70 -3.78
C ARG A 336 5.39 16.54 -3.03
N GLU A 337 4.31 16.19 -3.72
CA GLU A 337 3.01 16.00 -3.07
C GLU A 337 3.01 14.76 -2.17
N ARG A 338 3.64 13.65 -2.59
CA ARG A 338 3.90 12.47 -1.74
C ARG A 338 4.60 12.86 -0.43
N LEU A 339 5.69 13.62 -0.52
CA LEU A 339 6.46 14.05 0.66
C LEU A 339 5.64 14.95 1.59
N LYS A 340 4.90 15.91 1.05
CA LYS A 340 3.99 16.74 1.85
C LYS A 340 2.96 15.90 2.60
N GLY A 341 2.38 14.91 1.93
CA GLY A 341 1.42 13.98 2.54
C GLY A 341 2.03 13.21 3.70
N LEU A 342 3.20 12.61 3.48
CA LEU A 342 3.94 11.88 4.53
C LEU A 342 4.20 12.79 5.74
N ILE A 343 4.69 14.01 5.53
CA ILE A 343 4.95 14.98 6.61
C ILE A 343 3.67 15.29 7.39
N GLN A 344 2.54 15.47 6.70
CA GLN A 344 1.28 15.78 7.36
C GLN A 344 0.81 14.63 8.27
N ILE A 345 0.90 13.38 7.80
CA ILE A 345 0.48 12.20 8.55
C ILE A 345 1.39 11.99 9.77
N LEU A 346 2.71 12.12 9.58
CA LEU A 346 3.67 11.98 10.67
C LEU A 346 3.46 13.03 11.75
N ARG A 347 3.09 14.26 11.37
CA ARG A 347 2.71 15.31 12.33
C ARG A 347 1.43 15.00 13.12
N GLN A 348 0.56 14.14 12.60
CA GLN A 348 -0.70 13.76 13.24
C GLN A 348 -0.58 12.48 14.09
N GLY A 349 0.53 11.75 13.99
CA GLY A 349 0.77 10.49 14.69
C GLY A 349 0.53 9.28 13.78
N ALA A 350 1.60 8.60 13.38
CA ALA A 350 1.54 7.49 12.40
C ALA A 350 1.51 6.09 13.03
N ALA A 351 1.67 5.97 14.35
CA ALA A 351 1.74 4.68 15.07
C ALA A 351 0.37 4.03 15.35
N THR A 352 -0.71 4.56 14.77
CA THR A 352 -2.06 3.98 14.88
C THR A 352 -2.39 3.15 13.63
N LYS A 353 -3.36 2.23 13.71
CA LYS A 353 -3.85 1.47 12.54
C LYS A 353 -4.20 2.40 11.37
N GLN A 354 -4.94 3.47 11.66
CA GLN A 354 -5.30 4.47 10.66
C GLN A 354 -4.09 5.26 10.17
N GLY A 355 -3.17 5.64 11.06
CA GLY A 355 -1.92 6.33 10.72
C GLY A 355 -1.02 5.51 9.79
N ILE A 356 -0.92 4.19 9.98
CA ILE A 356 -0.17 3.29 9.09
C ILE A 356 -0.85 3.21 7.72
N ILE A 357 -2.19 3.07 7.66
CA ILE A 357 -2.94 3.08 6.39
C ILE A 357 -2.70 4.39 5.65
N ASP A 358 -2.84 5.53 6.33
CA ASP A 358 -2.65 6.84 5.74
C ASP A 358 -1.20 7.04 5.26
N LEU A 359 -0.22 6.57 6.04
CA LEU A 359 1.19 6.62 5.68
C LEU A 359 1.48 5.82 4.41
N VAL A 360 0.97 4.59 4.33
CA VAL A 360 1.08 3.74 3.14
C VAL A 360 0.41 4.41 1.94
N ALA A 361 -0.81 4.93 2.13
CA ALA A 361 -1.58 5.60 1.10
C ALA A 361 -0.85 6.83 0.54
N ALA A 362 -0.38 7.73 1.42
CA ALA A 362 0.38 8.91 1.02
C ALA A 362 1.68 8.54 0.32
N ASN A 363 2.34 7.46 0.77
CA ASN A 363 3.55 6.96 0.12
C ASN A 363 3.30 6.50 -1.33
N LEU A 364 2.09 5.99 -1.63
CA LEU A 364 1.63 5.62 -2.96
C LEU A 364 1.02 6.80 -3.75
N GLY A 365 1.07 8.01 -3.21
CA GLY A 365 0.51 9.22 -3.84
C GLY A 365 -1.01 9.35 -3.71
N ILE A 366 -1.64 8.58 -2.82
CA ILE A 366 -3.05 8.71 -2.44
C ILE A 366 -3.16 9.79 -1.37
N LEU A 367 -3.52 11.00 -1.78
CA LEU A 367 -3.51 12.19 -0.93
C LEU A 367 -4.90 12.81 -0.81
N GLY A 368 -5.18 13.38 0.37
CA GLY A 368 -6.46 14.02 0.68
C GLY A 368 -7.62 13.04 0.88
N ASP A 369 -8.82 13.59 0.90
CA ASP A 369 -10.06 12.90 1.29
C ASP A 369 -11.10 12.87 0.16
N SER A 370 -10.64 12.86 -1.10
CA SER A 370 -11.57 12.69 -2.23
C SER A 370 -12.25 11.32 -2.15
N PRO A 371 -13.48 11.14 -2.67
CA PRO A 371 -14.14 9.84 -2.66
C PRO A 371 -13.29 8.72 -3.28
N ALA A 372 -12.52 9.03 -4.33
CA ALA A 372 -11.59 8.11 -4.95
C ALA A 372 -10.38 7.77 -4.05
N ALA A 373 -9.85 8.76 -3.32
CA ALA A 373 -8.76 8.54 -2.37
C ALA A 373 -9.22 7.72 -1.15
N GLN A 374 -10.44 7.96 -0.66
CA GLN A 374 -11.03 7.18 0.43
C GLN A 374 -11.26 5.73 0.00
N ALA A 375 -11.90 5.51 -1.15
CA ALA A 375 -12.09 4.17 -1.71
C ALA A 375 -10.75 3.45 -1.91
N ALA A 376 -9.70 4.16 -2.34
CA ALA A 376 -8.36 3.59 -2.46
C ALA A 376 -7.75 3.21 -1.10
N LYS A 377 -7.87 4.08 -0.08
CA LYS A 377 -7.38 3.80 1.29
C LYS A 377 -8.08 2.59 1.91
N GLU A 378 -9.38 2.44 1.67
CA GLU A 378 -10.18 1.30 2.17
C GLU A 378 -9.71 -0.05 1.61
N THR A 379 -9.00 -0.06 0.48
CA THR A 379 -8.41 -1.30 -0.06
C THR A 379 -7.13 -1.74 0.65
N ILE A 380 -6.51 -0.88 1.47
CA ILE A 380 -5.31 -1.21 2.25
C ILE A 380 -5.78 -1.81 3.58
N GLU A 381 -5.48 -3.09 3.79
CA GLU A 381 -5.91 -3.81 4.99
C GLU A 381 -4.76 -3.99 5.98
N ILE A 382 -5.06 -3.88 7.28
CA ILE A 382 -4.14 -4.28 8.35
C ILE A 382 -4.76 -5.46 9.11
N LYS A 383 -4.04 -6.58 9.14
CA LYS A 383 -4.38 -7.78 9.91
C LYS A 383 -3.45 -7.92 11.10
N GLU A 384 -4.01 -7.99 12.29
CA GLU A 384 -3.27 -8.09 13.54
C GLU A 384 -3.23 -9.54 14.04
N PHE A 385 -2.06 -9.96 14.49
CA PHE A 385 -1.80 -11.26 15.10
C PHE A 385 -1.25 -11.02 16.51
N MET A 386 -2.09 -11.33 17.50
CA MET A 386 -1.73 -11.15 18.90
C MET A 386 -0.62 -12.13 19.31
N PRO A 387 0.28 -11.71 20.24
CA PRO A 387 1.22 -12.60 20.90
C PRO A 387 0.53 -13.88 21.39
N ARG A 388 1.12 -15.04 21.10
CA ARG A 388 0.66 -16.33 21.63
C ARG A 388 1.72 -16.93 22.51
N LEU A 389 1.28 -17.45 23.65
CA LEU A 389 2.13 -18.24 24.54
C LEU A 389 2.46 -19.56 23.83
N THR A 390 3.72 -19.76 23.45
CA THR A 390 4.18 -20.96 22.76
C THR A 390 5.11 -21.72 23.69
N GLN A 391 4.80 -23.00 23.95
CA GLN A 391 5.70 -23.88 24.70
C GLN A 391 6.94 -24.16 23.85
N LEU A 392 8.12 -23.84 24.36
CA LEU A 392 9.36 -24.02 23.60
C LEU A 392 9.81 -25.48 23.54
N HIS A 393 9.37 -26.30 24.50
CA HIS A 393 9.69 -27.73 24.57
C HIS A 393 8.40 -28.57 24.63
N PRO A 394 7.77 -28.89 23.48
CA PRO A 394 6.61 -29.77 23.45
C PRO A 394 6.99 -31.21 23.83
N HIS A 395 6.06 -31.93 24.46
CA HIS A 395 6.22 -33.21 25.19
C HIS A 395 6.81 -34.42 24.42
N ASN A 396 7.32 -34.26 23.20
CA ASN A 396 7.78 -35.35 22.32
C ASN A 396 9.11 -35.07 21.58
N GLN A 397 9.89 -34.06 22.00
CA GLN A 397 11.23 -33.82 21.43
C GLN A 397 12.33 -34.36 22.36
N PRO A 398 13.18 -35.30 21.90
CA PRO A 398 14.16 -36.00 22.73
C PRO A 398 15.30 -35.12 23.28
N GLU A 399 15.43 -33.89 22.77
CA GLU A 399 16.52 -32.97 23.08
C GLU A 399 16.34 -32.24 24.43
N HIS A 400 15.16 -32.34 25.06
CA HIS A 400 14.82 -31.58 26.28
C HIS A 400 14.20 -32.44 27.39
N SER A 401 14.24 -33.76 27.22
CA SER A 401 13.96 -34.75 28.27
C SER A 401 15.28 -35.39 28.70
N TYR A 402 15.68 -35.16 29.94
CA TYR A 402 16.95 -35.65 30.46
C TYR A 402 16.74 -36.94 31.24
N VAL A 403 17.52 -37.97 30.94
CA VAL A 403 17.57 -39.20 31.73
C VAL A 403 18.84 -39.12 32.57
N LEU A 404 18.69 -38.67 33.83
CA LEU A 404 19.81 -38.21 34.66
C LEU A 404 20.18 -39.24 35.73
N THR A 405 21.49 -39.38 35.94
CA THR A 405 22.08 -39.93 37.17
C THR A 405 22.13 -38.86 38.25
N LEU A 406 22.21 -39.26 39.53
CA LEU A 406 22.33 -38.28 40.62
C LEU A 406 23.69 -37.57 40.55
N GLY A 407 23.66 -36.23 40.59
CA GLY A 407 24.83 -35.38 40.45
C GLY A 407 25.24 -35.06 39.00
N GLU A 408 24.52 -35.58 38.00
CA GLU A 408 24.76 -35.26 36.59
C GLU A 408 24.36 -33.82 36.27
N GLU A 409 25.25 -33.08 35.62
CA GLU A 409 25.00 -31.71 35.18
C GLU A 409 24.35 -31.68 33.79
N PHE A 410 23.40 -30.77 33.59
CA PHE A 410 22.74 -30.51 32.31
C PHE A 410 22.56 -29.01 32.09
N GLU A 411 22.39 -28.61 30.83
CA GLU A 411 22.24 -27.21 30.43
C GLU A 411 20.83 -26.93 29.91
N VAL A 412 20.30 -25.77 30.27
CA VAL A 412 18.99 -25.30 29.80
C VAL A 412 19.11 -23.87 29.29
N TYR A 413 18.61 -23.62 28.08
CA TYR A 413 18.63 -22.32 27.43
C TYR A 413 17.28 -21.62 27.53
N ASN A 414 17.25 -20.45 28.17
CA ASN A 414 16.10 -19.54 28.18
C ASN A 414 16.27 -18.44 27.11
N PRO A 415 15.46 -18.42 26.04
CA PRO A 415 15.51 -17.38 25.02
C PRO A 415 14.78 -16.08 25.39
N ASN A 416 14.09 -16.02 26.55
CA ASN A 416 13.37 -14.82 26.96
C ASN A 416 14.34 -13.77 27.56
N PRO A 417 14.04 -12.46 27.42
CA PRO A 417 14.90 -11.38 27.91
C PRO A 417 14.84 -11.17 29.44
N HIS A 418 13.99 -11.92 30.14
CA HIS A 418 13.82 -11.89 31.60
C HIS A 418 13.80 -13.32 32.16
N PRO A 419 14.13 -13.52 33.45
CA PRO A 419 13.96 -14.82 34.12
C PRO A 419 12.50 -15.27 34.11
N GLU A 420 12.27 -16.57 33.97
CA GLU A 420 10.92 -17.15 33.87
C GLU A 420 10.66 -18.15 35.01
N ASP A 421 9.42 -18.15 35.51
CA ASP A 421 8.92 -19.21 36.35
C ASP A 421 8.64 -20.44 35.47
N ILE A 422 9.22 -21.59 35.82
CA ILE A 422 9.13 -22.82 35.02
C ILE A 422 8.41 -23.93 35.78
N GLU A 423 7.88 -24.91 35.03
CA GLU A 423 7.42 -26.17 35.62
C GLU A 423 8.47 -27.25 35.41
N ILE A 424 8.84 -27.96 36.49
CA ILE A 424 9.81 -29.07 36.42
C ILE A 424 9.06 -30.37 36.68
N PHE A 425 9.03 -31.24 35.68
CA PHE A 425 8.47 -32.57 35.77
C PHE A 425 9.59 -33.58 35.96
N LEU A 426 9.45 -34.42 36.97
CA LEU A 426 10.46 -35.36 37.41
C LEU A 426 9.81 -36.72 37.65
N ALA A 427 10.12 -37.71 36.81
CA ALA A 427 9.65 -39.09 36.96
C ALA A 427 10.78 -39.99 37.46
N VAL A 428 10.61 -40.59 38.64
CA VAL A 428 11.58 -41.52 39.21
C VAL A 428 11.56 -42.83 38.42
N GLN A 429 12.74 -43.33 38.05
CA GLN A 429 12.85 -44.54 37.23
C GLN A 429 12.20 -45.76 37.93
N PRO A 430 11.42 -46.58 37.20
CA PRO A 430 10.70 -47.71 37.80
C PRO A 430 11.63 -48.80 38.36
N ASN A 431 12.87 -48.87 37.86
CA ASN A 431 13.87 -49.86 38.27
C ASN A 431 14.85 -49.32 39.33
N LEU A 432 14.57 -48.17 39.95
CA LEU A 432 15.44 -47.60 40.98
C LEU A 432 15.35 -48.45 42.28
N PRO A 433 16.44 -49.07 42.77
CA PRO A 433 16.41 -50.02 43.87
C PRO A 433 16.35 -49.37 45.26
N MET A 434 16.23 -48.04 45.33
CA MET A 434 16.27 -47.28 46.57
C MET A 434 15.33 -46.07 46.52
N VAL A 435 14.99 -45.57 47.71
CA VAL A 435 14.13 -44.39 47.89
C VAL A 435 15.01 -43.13 47.86
N LEU A 436 14.57 -42.13 47.11
CA LEU A 436 15.18 -40.80 47.09
C LEU A 436 14.52 -39.94 48.17
N TYR A 437 15.32 -39.28 48.99
CA TYR A 437 14.87 -38.35 50.01
C TYR A 437 15.29 -36.94 49.62
N ASN A 438 14.45 -35.96 49.93
CA ASN A 438 14.80 -34.54 49.81
C ASN A 438 15.31 -34.17 48.40
N VAL A 439 14.56 -34.61 47.38
CA VAL A 439 14.92 -34.42 45.97
C VAL A 439 15.00 -32.93 45.68
N ARG A 440 16.13 -32.47 45.14
CA ARG A 440 16.36 -31.08 44.80
C ARG A 440 17.00 -30.90 43.44
N VAL A 441 16.57 -29.85 42.75
CA VAL A 441 17.14 -29.40 41.46
C VAL A 441 17.91 -28.12 41.74
N VAL A 442 19.20 -28.11 41.42
CA VAL A 442 20.16 -27.10 41.88
C VAL A 442 20.81 -26.41 40.70
N ARG A 443 20.91 -25.08 40.75
CA ARG A 443 21.65 -24.27 39.79
C ARG A 443 23.12 -24.24 40.18
N CYS A 444 24.00 -24.66 39.27
CA CYS A 444 25.42 -24.88 39.59
C CYS A 444 26.24 -23.60 39.80
N ASP A 445 25.76 -22.45 39.33
CA ASP A 445 26.48 -21.18 39.40
C ASP A 445 26.26 -20.44 40.74
N THR A 446 25.04 -20.48 41.28
CA THR A 446 24.66 -19.74 42.49
C THR A 446 24.24 -20.64 43.65
N GLU A 447 24.13 -21.95 43.42
CA GLU A 447 23.65 -22.94 44.40
C GLU A 447 22.20 -22.71 44.86
N GLU A 448 21.43 -21.96 44.06
CA GLU A 448 19.98 -21.85 44.25
C GLU A 448 19.31 -23.17 43.90
N SER A 449 18.35 -23.62 44.71
CA SER A 449 17.71 -24.91 44.52
C SER A 449 16.23 -24.87 44.82
N VAL A 450 15.46 -25.69 44.11
CA VAL A 450 14.10 -26.06 44.48
C VAL A 450 14.10 -27.47 45.07
N THR A 451 13.55 -27.62 46.28
CA THR A 451 13.63 -28.87 47.05
C THR A 451 12.25 -29.38 47.48
N TYR A 452 12.00 -30.66 47.26
CA TYR A 452 10.88 -31.40 47.86
C TYR A 452 11.36 -32.12 49.13
N GLN A 453 10.90 -31.67 50.30
CA GLN A 453 11.21 -32.28 51.59
C GLN A 453 10.32 -33.51 51.86
N GLY A 454 10.69 -34.65 51.29
CA GLY A 454 9.96 -35.90 51.45
C GLY A 454 10.58 -37.11 50.76
N GLU A 455 9.84 -38.22 50.72
CA GLU A 455 10.25 -39.46 50.06
C GLU A 455 9.73 -39.50 48.63
N ALA A 456 10.58 -39.93 47.69
CA ALA A 456 10.22 -40.23 46.30
C ALA A 456 10.67 -41.67 45.96
N ARG A 457 9.70 -42.51 45.61
CA ARG A 457 9.87 -43.94 45.32
C ARG A 457 9.89 -44.19 43.82
N ALA A 458 10.31 -45.40 43.44
CA ALA A 458 10.30 -45.83 42.05
C ALA A 458 8.91 -45.63 41.41
N SER A 459 8.87 -45.03 40.22
CA SER A 459 7.66 -44.65 39.47
C SER A 459 6.87 -43.45 40.02
N ASP A 460 7.36 -42.76 41.06
CA ASP A 460 6.74 -41.50 41.48
C ASP A 460 7.00 -40.38 40.47
N VAL A 461 6.01 -39.52 40.29
CA VAL A 461 6.08 -38.33 39.45
C VAL A 461 5.95 -37.10 40.34
N LEU A 462 6.95 -36.23 40.29
CA LEU A 462 7.03 -34.95 40.99
C LEU A 462 6.88 -33.83 39.98
N SER A 463 5.97 -32.89 40.22
CA SER A 463 5.74 -31.71 39.38
C SER A 463 5.93 -30.46 40.22
N PHE A 464 7.07 -29.79 40.07
CA PHE A 464 7.39 -28.54 40.76
C PHE A 464 6.77 -27.36 40.01
N ARG A 465 6.05 -26.49 40.73
CA ARG A 465 5.43 -25.28 40.20
C ARG A 465 5.36 -24.23 41.30
N GLU A 466 5.88 -23.03 41.05
CA GLU A 466 5.92 -21.94 42.05
C GLU A 466 6.52 -22.42 43.40
N ASN A 467 5.73 -22.41 44.48
CA ASN A 467 6.13 -22.85 45.82
C ASN A 467 5.56 -24.22 46.20
N THR A 468 5.09 -25.00 45.23
CA THR A 468 4.49 -26.31 45.46
C THR A 468 5.10 -27.40 44.58
N VAL A 469 5.04 -28.63 45.06
CA VAL A 469 5.37 -29.83 44.30
C VAL A 469 4.23 -30.81 44.43
N GLU A 470 3.69 -31.24 43.30
CA GLU A 470 2.71 -32.32 43.27
C GLU A 470 3.42 -33.66 43.12
N VAL A 471 3.29 -34.53 44.11
CA VAL A 471 3.80 -35.90 44.06
C VAL A 471 2.64 -36.83 43.78
N ASN A 472 2.61 -37.44 42.59
CA ASN A 472 1.51 -38.28 42.12
C ASN A 472 0.12 -37.60 42.26
N GLY A 473 0.06 -36.29 41.99
CA GLY A 473 -1.16 -35.48 42.08
C GLY A 473 -1.54 -35.01 43.49
N LYS A 474 -0.69 -35.21 44.50
CA LYS A 474 -0.88 -34.65 45.85
C LYS A 474 0.07 -33.47 46.07
N PRO A 475 -0.41 -32.28 46.48
CA PRO A 475 0.43 -31.10 46.63
C PRO A 475 1.19 -31.11 47.97
N TYR A 476 2.45 -30.69 47.92
CA TYR A 476 3.35 -30.45 49.05
C TYR A 476 4.03 -29.09 48.85
N ALA A 477 4.54 -28.49 49.93
CA ALA A 477 5.32 -27.25 49.85
C ALA A 477 6.76 -27.54 49.40
N THR A 478 7.33 -26.65 48.60
CA THR A 478 8.75 -26.68 48.22
C THR A 478 9.55 -25.67 49.02
N GLU A 479 10.85 -25.95 49.17
CA GLU A 479 11.82 -24.92 49.57
C GLU A 479 12.45 -24.34 48.30
N GLY A 480 12.20 -23.06 48.03
CA GLY A 480 12.62 -22.37 46.82
C GLY A 480 11.58 -22.44 45.68
N THR A 481 11.71 -21.51 44.73
CA THR A 481 10.91 -21.45 43.50
C THR A 481 11.75 -21.86 42.29
N PRO A 482 11.18 -22.62 41.34
CA PRO A 482 11.87 -22.96 40.11
C PRO A 482 11.89 -21.74 39.16
N GLN A 483 13.00 -21.00 39.15
CA GLN A 483 13.23 -19.89 38.22
C GLN A 483 14.39 -20.17 37.27
N LEU A 484 14.15 -19.98 35.97
CA LEU A 484 15.14 -20.15 34.93
C LEU A 484 15.71 -18.78 34.50
N PRO A 485 17.01 -18.51 34.72
CA PRO A 485 17.62 -17.24 34.33
C PRO A 485 17.68 -17.10 32.80
N THR A 486 17.91 -15.89 32.30
CA THR A 486 18.07 -15.62 30.87
C THR A 486 19.33 -16.31 30.31
N GLN A 487 19.28 -16.74 29.05
CA GLN A 487 20.36 -17.46 28.35
C GLN A 487 20.61 -18.87 28.92
N THR A 488 21.79 -19.44 28.65
CA THR A 488 22.15 -20.80 29.06
C THR A 488 22.53 -20.86 30.54
N SER A 489 21.96 -21.81 31.27
CA SER A 489 22.24 -22.08 32.67
C SER A 489 22.53 -23.55 32.92
N ARG A 490 23.38 -23.84 33.91
CA ARG A 490 23.79 -25.20 34.30
C ARG A 490 23.08 -25.65 35.57
N TRP A 491 22.52 -26.86 35.53
CA TRP A 491 21.71 -27.43 36.58
C TRP A 491 22.16 -28.85 36.89
N ARG A 492 21.86 -29.34 38.09
CA ARG A 492 22.08 -30.73 38.48
C ARG A 492 20.99 -31.23 39.42
N LEU A 493 20.80 -32.54 39.43
CA LEU A 493 19.83 -33.23 40.28
C LEU A 493 20.53 -33.86 41.48
N GLU A 494 20.07 -33.54 42.69
CA GLU A 494 20.59 -34.09 43.94
C GLU A 494 19.45 -34.72 44.76
N ALA A 495 19.78 -35.77 45.50
CA ALA A 495 18.86 -36.40 46.45
C ALA A 495 19.67 -37.11 47.55
N GLN A 496 19.08 -37.21 48.73
CA GLN A 496 19.57 -38.04 49.83
C GLN A 496 19.11 -39.48 49.63
N LEU A 497 19.92 -40.43 50.10
CA LEU A 497 19.62 -41.86 50.06
C LEU A 497 19.47 -42.37 51.49
N ALA A 498 18.77 -43.48 51.71
CA ALA A 498 18.56 -44.05 53.04
C ALA A 498 19.89 -44.32 53.79
N ASP A 499 19.82 -44.31 55.14
CA ASP A 499 20.98 -44.42 56.03
C ASP A 499 21.95 -45.55 55.64
N GLY A 500 23.22 -45.17 55.39
CA GLY A 500 24.32 -46.09 55.05
C GLY A 500 24.82 -46.01 53.61
N VAL A 501 24.20 -45.22 52.73
CA VAL A 501 24.68 -44.95 51.36
C VAL A 501 25.31 -43.56 51.30
N PRO A 502 26.57 -43.40 50.84
CA PRO A 502 27.20 -42.09 50.78
C PRO A 502 26.45 -41.15 49.85
N LEU A 503 26.23 -39.93 50.33
CA LEU A 503 25.53 -38.84 49.65
C LEU A 503 26.19 -38.57 48.28
N ALA A 504 25.37 -38.52 47.22
CA ALA A 504 25.72 -37.76 46.02
C ALA A 504 25.63 -36.27 46.40
N ARG A 505 26.71 -35.83 47.04
CA ARG A 505 26.99 -34.71 47.97
C ARG A 505 26.10 -33.45 48.04
N PHE A 506 25.98 -32.97 49.28
CA PHE A 506 26.54 -31.67 49.70
C PHE A 506 27.53 -31.79 50.89
N ASP A 507 28.81 -31.62 50.58
CA ASP A 507 29.94 -30.98 51.31
C ASP A 507 30.14 -31.14 52.84
N GLN A 508 30.70 -32.28 53.30
CA GLN A 508 31.66 -32.32 54.44
C GLN A 508 32.58 -33.58 54.43
N GLN A 509 32.98 -34.13 53.27
CA GLN A 509 33.72 -35.40 53.25
C GLN A 509 35.22 -35.27 52.97
N ARG A 510 36.03 -35.91 53.84
CA ARG A 510 37.49 -35.99 53.77
C ARG A 510 37.98 -36.84 52.59
N PHE A 511 39.19 -36.54 52.12
CA PHE A 511 39.86 -37.22 51.02
C PHE A 511 40.13 -38.70 51.35
N GLY A 512 39.59 -39.64 50.55
CA GLY A 512 39.85 -41.10 50.67
C GLY A 512 38.63 -42.02 50.72
N GLU A 513 37.42 -41.48 50.91
CA GLU A 513 36.17 -42.24 50.90
C GLU A 513 35.42 -41.99 49.58
N THR A 514 35.77 -42.73 48.53
CA THR A 514 34.99 -42.77 47.29
C THR A 514 34.06 -43.96 47.30
N THR A 515 32.74 -43.73 47.29
CA THR A 515 31.81 -44.72 46.75
C THR A 515 30.79 -44.03 45.85
N PHE A 516 30.65 -44.64 44.68
CA PHE A 516 30.01 -44.20 43.46
C PHE A 516 28.60 -43.61 43.65
N ALA A 517 28.37 -42.45 43.04
CA ALA A 517 27.04 -42.01 42.62
C ALA A 517 26.32 -43.17 41.92
N LEU A 518 25.01 -43.31 42.11
CA LEU A 518 24.19 -44.21 41.31
C LEU A 518 24.55 -44.03 39.83
N SER A 519 25.32 -44.96 39.26
CA SER A 519 25.77 -44.89 37.86
C SER A 519 24.65 -45.28 36.88
N GLN A 520 23.49 -45.66 37.42
CA GLN A 520 22.28 -45.91 36.67
C GLN A 520 21.38 -44.68 36.73
N PRO A 521 20.63 -44.37 35.66
CA PRO A 521 19.67 -43.29 35.67
C PRO A 521 18.70 -43.40 36.84
N ALA A 522 18.55 -42.31 37.58
CA ALA A 522 17.64 -42.22 38.72
C ALA A 522 16.29 -41.67 38.30
N VAL A 523 16.28 -40.74 37.34
CA VAL A 523 15.15 -39.87 37.06
C VAL A 523 15.08 -39.49 35.58
N SER A 524 13.87 -39.38 35.04
CA SER A 524 13.59 -38.61 33.82
C SER A 524 13.11 -37.21 34.20
N LEU A 525 13.75 -36.16 33.68
CA LEU A 525 13.46 -34.76 34.00
C LEU A 525 13.07 -33.99 32.72
N GLU A 526 12.00 -33.21 32.79
CA GLU A 526 11.51 -32.30 31.74
C GLU A 526 11.27 -30.92 32.36
N MET A 527 11.86 -29.87 31.80
CA MET A 527 11.58 -28.48 32.19
C MET A 527 10.70 -27.82 31.13
N ARG A 528 9.53 -27.32 31.54
CA ARG A 528 8.60 -26.63 30.65
C ARG A 528 8.69 -25.13 30.84
N LEU A 529 8.99 -24.46 29.73
CA LEU A 529 9.06 -23.01 29.64
C LEU A 529 8.31 -22.50 28.41
N TYR A 530 7.80 -21.28 28.51
CA TYR A 530 6.95 -20.67 27.52
C TYR A 530 7.56 -19.37 26.98
N LYS A 531 7.32 -19.07 25.71
CA LYS A 531 7.71 -17.81 25.07
C LYS A 531 6.50 -17.12 24.47
N LEU A 532 6.37 -15.82 24.69
CA LEU A 532 5.44 -14.98 23.95
C LEU A 532 6.01 -14.72 22.55
N THR A 533 5.27 -15.09 21.51
CA THR A 533 5.62 -14.63 20.15
C THR A 533 5.48 -13.11 20.09
N PRO A 534 6.33 -12.39 19.32
CA PRO A 534 6.12 -10.96 19.12
C PRO A 534 4.74 -10.71 18.52
N GLY A 535 4.13 -9.56 18.85
CA GLY A 535 2.92 -9.12 18.16
C GLY A 535 3.27 -8.87 16.69
N VAL A 536 2.47 -9.37 15.76
CA VAL A 536 2.71 -9.20 14.33
C VAL A 536 1.51 -8.49 13.72
N PHE A 537 1.72 -7.57 12.79
CA PHE A 537 0.66 -7.13 11.90
C PHE A 537 1.11 -7.22 10.45
N GLU A 538 0.17 -7.59 9.58
CA GLU A 538 0.35 -7.63 8.14
C GLU A 538 -0.38 -6.44 7.52
N VAL A 539 0.31 -5.67 6.69
CA VAL A 539 -0.25 -4.63 5.84
C VAL A 539 -0.40 -5.19 4.43
N LYS A 540 -1.64 -5.45 4.01
CA LYS A 540 -1.97 -5.91 2.66
C LYS A 540 -2.26 -4.73 1.75
N ILE A 541 -1.55 -4.68 0.63
CA ILE A 541 -1.60 -3.56 -0.31
C ILE A 541 -1.89 -4.12 -1.71
N PRO A 542 -2.98 -3.70 -2.37
CA PRO A 542 -3.20 -4.05 -3.76
C PRO A 542 -2.07 -3.53 -4.67
N TRP A 543 -1.68 -4.35 -5.64
CA TRP A 543 -0.69 -3.99 -6.65
C TRP A 543 -1.24 -2.93 -7.61
N ASP A 544 -2.50 -3.07 -7.99
CA ASP A 544 -3.20 -2.14 -8.88
C ASP A 544 -4.25 -1.37 -8.06
N ILE A 545 -4.00 -0.09 -7.84
CA ILE A 545 -4.93 0.86 -7.23
C ILE A 545 -5.30 1.86 -8.33
N PRO A 546 -6.52 1.77 -8.91
CA PRO A 546 -6.95 2.59 -10.04
C PRO A 546 -6.73 4.09 -9.79
N GLY A 547 -6.06 4.78 -10.72
CA GLY A 547 -5.82 6.23 -10.66
C GLY A 547 -4.67 6.68 -9.75
N PHE A 548 -4.00 5.76 -9.03
CA PHE A 548 -2.89 6.09 -8.13
C PHE A 548 -1.60 5.33 -8.44
N THR A 549 -1.69 4.08 -8.89
CA THR A 549 -0.52 3.19 -9.06
C THR A 549 0.31 3.41 -10.31
N ASP A 550 -0.18 4.16 -11.29
CA ASP A 550 0.51 4.38 -12.58
C ASP A 550 1.43 5.62 -12.58
N LYS A 551 1.45 6.39 -11.49
CA LYS A 551 2.16 7.69 -11.46
C LYS A 551 3.66 7.56 -11.28
N PHE A 552 4.13 6.42 -10.78
CA PHE A 552 5.54 6.15 -10.51
C PHE A 552 6.03 5.05 -11.46
N GLN A 553 7.21 5.24 -12.04
CA GLN A 553 7.81 4.20 -12.87
C GLN A 553 8.20 2.99 -12.03
N GLN A 554 8.04 1.78 -12.58
CA GLN A 554 8.52 0.51 -12.01
C GLN A 554 10.07 0.40 -12.10
N ALA A 555 10.78 1.39 -11.55
CA ALA A 555 12.23 1.38 -11.41
C ALA A 555 12.63 0.93 -9.99
N GLY A 556 13.93 0.77 -9.74
CA GLY A 556 14.48 0.33 -8.45
C GLY A 556 14.03 1.14 -7.23
N ASP A 557 13.70 2.43 -7.42
CA ASP A 557 13.30 3.35 -6.33
C ASP A 557 11.78 3.59 -6.24
N HIS A 558 10.97 2.64 -6.73
CA HIS A 558 9.51 2.73 -6.65
C HIS A 558 9.06 2.93 -5.18
N PRO A 559 8.09 3.81 -4.88
CA PRO A 559 7.67 4.10 -3.50
C PRO A 559 7.33 2.86 -2.66
N ARG A 560 6.82 1.79 -3.30
CA ARG A 560 6.55 0.48 -2.68
C ARG A 560 7.76 -0.11 -1.94
N HIS A 561 8.97 0.03 -2.47
CA HIS A 561 10.17 -0.51 -1.82
C HIS A 561 10.53 0.23 -0.52
N GLN A 562 9.99 1.44 -0.34
CA GLN A 562 10.25 2.25 0.85
C GLN A 562 9.25 1.96 1.99
N ILE A 563 8.10 1.33 1.69
CA ILE A 563 7.00 1.14 2.64
C ILE A 563 7.44 0.36 3.88
N ALA A 564 8.15 -0.76 3.69
CA ALA A 564 8.64 -1.57 4.81
C ALA A 564 9.54 -0.76 5.74
N GLY A 565 10.54 -0.05 5.18
CA GLY A 565 11.44 0.80 5.96
C GLY A 565 10.77 2.00 6.63
N ILE A 566 9.66 2.50 6.09
CA ILE A 566 8.88 3.57 6.75
C ILE A 566 8.05 2.99 7.89
N ILE A 567 7.38 1.85 7.68
CA ILE A 567 6.58 1.17 8.72
C ILE A 567 7.47 0.77 9.89
N ASP A 568 8.65 0.24 9.63
CA ASP A 568 9.60 -0.16 10.68
C ASP A 568 10.00 0.97 11.62
N LYS A 569 9.94 2.22 11.15
CA LYS A 569 10.27 3.42 11.95
C LYS A 569 9.10 3.95 12.77
N VAL A 570 7.85 3.63 12.38
CA VAL A 570 6.65 4.13 13.04
C VAL A 570 5.94 3.08 13.91
N LYS A 571 6.21 1.79 13.68
CA LYS A 571 5.67 0.70 14.50
C LYS A 571 6.23 0.75 15.93
N ALA A 572 5.47 0.21 16.88
CA ALA A 572 5.97 0.01 18.24
C ALA A 572 7.16 -0.96 18.26
N ALA A 573 8.11 -0.76 19.17
CA ALA A 573 9.24 -1.68 19.32
C ALA A 573 8.72 -3.05 19.78
N GLY A 574 9.34 -4.14 19.32
CA GLY A 574 8.89 -5.50 19.63
C GLY A 574 7.69 -6.01 18.81
N VAL A 575 7.04 -5.15 18.03
CA VAL A 575 6.01 -5.55 17.04
C VAL A 575 6.66 -5.77 15.68
N LEU A 576 6.33 -6.86 14.98
CA LEU A 576 6.78 -7.11 13.61
C LEU A 576 5.74 -6.59 12.60
N GLY A 577 6.16 -5.79 11.63
CA GLY A 577 5.32 -5.37 10.51
C GLY A 577 5.67 -6.17 9.26
N MET A 578 4.69 -6.83 8.66
CA MET A 578 4.84 -7.55 7.40
C MET A 578 4.09 -6.84 6.29
N ILE A 579 4.68 -6.69 5.10
CA ILE A 579 4.07 -5.97 3.98
C ILE A 579 3.81 -6.98 2.87
N THR A 580 2.55 -7.12 2.49
CA THR A 580 2.11 -8.06 1.46
C THR A 580 1.50 -7.31 0.29
N TYR A 581 1.93 -7.65 -0.92
CA TYR A 581 1.40 -7.06 -2.15
C TYR A 581 0.49 -8.05 -2.89
N GLU A 582 -0.74 -7.63 -3.19
CA GLU A 582 -1.74 -8.49 -3.81
C GLU A 582 -2.09 -8.02 -5.23
N LYS A 583 -1.78 -8.82 -6.25
CA LYS A 583 -2.24 -8.55 -7.62
C LYS A 583 -3.45 -9.42 -7.95
N ARG A 584 -4.59 -8.78 -8.17
CA ARG A 584 -5.80 -9.42 -8.68
C ARG A 584 -5.84 -9.23 -10.18
N PHE A 585 -5.97 -10.33 -10.91
CA PHE A 585 -6.19 -10.29 -12.35
C PHE A 585 -7.56 -10.89 -12.66
N GLN A 586 -8.21 -10.27 -13.63
CA GLN A 586 -9.48 -10.71 -14.17
C GLN A 586 -9.35 -10.59 -15.67
N GLU A 587 -9.39 -11.73 -16.37
CA GLU A 587 -9.39 -11.76 -17.82
C GLU A 587 -10.74 -12.29 -18.29
N THR A 588 -11.32 -11.59 -19.27
CA THR A 588 -12.49 -12.05 -20.00
C THR A 588 -12.00 -12.49 -21.37
N HIS A 589 -12.10 -13.79 -21.64
CA HIS A 589 -11.74 -14.36 -22.92
C HIS A 589 -13.01 -14.58 -23.74
N GLU A 590 -13.17 -13.83 -24.84
CA GLU A 590 -14.16 -14.16 -25.87
C GLU A 590 -13.60 -15.30 -26.73
N MET A 591 -14.10 -16.52 -26.51
CA MET A 591 -13.74 -17.67 -27.35
C MET A 591 -14.71 -17.77 -28.53
N VAL A 592 -14.19 -17.56 -29.75
CA VAL A 592 -14.92 -17.84 -30.99
C VAL A 592 -14.40 -19.17 -31.57
N ALA A 593 -15.12 -20.26 -31.31
CA ALA A 593 -14.82 -21.57 -31.91
C ALA A 593 -15.70 -21.79 -33.16
N ARG A 594 -15.09 -22.06 -34.32
CA ARG A 594 -15.81 -22.52 -35.51
C ARG A 594 -15.93 -24.05 -35.47
N LEU A 595 -17.12 -24.56 -35.14
CA LEU A 595 -17.43 -26.00 -35.18
C LEU A 595 -17.84 -26.40 -36.61
N GLY A 596 -17.00 -27.18 -37.28
CA GLY A 596 -17.39 -27.91 -38.51
C GLY A 596 -17.92 -29.29 -38.15
N VAL A 597 -19.22 -29.54 -38.34
CA VAL A 597 -19.84 -30.83 -38.02
C VAL A 597 -19.83 -31.74 -39.27
N GLU A 598 -18.93 -32.73 -39.30
CA GLU A 598 -19.13 -33.95 -40.11
C GLU A 598 -19.79 -35.02 -39.24
N ARG A 599 -20.90 -35.58 -39.72
CA ARG A 599 -21.80 -36.47 -38.95
C ARG A 599 -21.07 -37.72 -38.44
N SER A 600 -21.06 -37.92 -37.11
CA SER A 600 -20.74 -39.19 -36.45
C SER A 600 -21.80 -39.52 -35.39
N PRO A 601 -22.22 -40.79 -35.19
CA PRO A 601 -23.43 -41.14 -34.45
C PRO A 601 -23.17 -41.52 -32.98
N PHE A 602 -22.58 -40.63 -32.18
CA PHE A 602 -22.43 -40.88 -30.74
C PHE A 602 -22.95 -39.72 -29.89
N LEU A 603 -23.58 -40.10 -28.77
CA LEU A 603 -24.21 -39.24 -27.79
C LEU A 603 -23.27 -39.14 -26.59
N GLU A 604 -22.83 -37.92 -26.24
CA GLU A 604 -22.14 -37.64 -24.98
C GLU A 604 -22.93 -36.56 -24.23
N GLU A 605 -23.31 -36.87 -22.98
CA GLU A 605 -23.85 -35.91 -22.03
C GLU A 605 -22.73 -35.38 -21.15
N HIS A 606 -22.63 -34.05 -21.04
CA HIS A 606 -21.82 -33.39 -20.03
C HIS A 606 -22.66 -32.38 -19.24
N LEU A 607 -22.59 -32.48 -17.92
CA LEU A 607 -23.13 -31.50 -16.97
C LEU A 607 -22.04 -30.48 -16.64
N ALA A 608 -22.23 -29.24 -17.07
CA ALA A 608 -21.52 -28.06 -16.59
C ALA A 608 -22.50 -26.88 -16.54
N GLU A 609 -22.46 -26.09 -15.48
CA GLU A 609 -23.21 -24.83 -15.38
C GLU A 609 -22.40 -23.72 -16.06
N ASP A 610 -22.67 -23.48 -17.34
CA ASP A 610 -22.19 -22.34 -18.13
C ASP A 610 -23.37 -21.46 -18.55
N THR A 611 -23.17 -20.13 -18.61
CA THR A 611 -24.15 -19.22 -19.25
C THR A 611 -23.84 -19.11 -20.74
N LEU A 612 -24.21 -20.16 -21.46
CA LEU A 612 -24.00 -20.26 -22.90
C LEU A 612 -25.08 -19.47 -23.65
N THR A 613 -24.70 -18.44 -24.40
CA THR A 613 -25.66 -17.67 -25.23
C THR A 613 -25.56 -18.16 -26.67
N ILE A 614 -26.51 -18.97 -27.11
CA ILE A 614 -26.60 -19.44 -28.50
C ILE A 614 -27.54 -18.52 -29.26
N SER A 615 -27.04 -17.87 -30.31
CA SER A 615 -27.88 -17.15 -31.27
C SER A 615 -27.75 -17.79 -32.65
N SER A 616 -28.88 -17.96 -33.34
CA SER A 616 -28.90 -18.49 -34.71
C SER A 616 -29.37 -17.38 -35.62
N LEU A 617 -28.48 -16.92 -36.50
CA LEU A 617 -28.78 -15.94 -37.55
C LEU A 617 -29.11 -16.70 -38.83
N GLN A 618 -30.39 -16.71 -39.21
CA GLN A 618 -30.82 -17.28 -40.47
C GLN A 618 -30.54 -16.27 -41.60
N VAL A 619 -29.37 -16.36 -42.23
CA VAL A 619 -29.06 -15.62 -43.46
C VAL A 619 -29.55 -16.43 -44.67
N PRO A 620 -30.26 -15.83 -45.65
CA PRO A 620 -30.85 -16.60 -46.74
C PRO A 620 -29.81 -16.97 -47.83
N TYR A 621 -29.40 -18.27 -47.85
CA TYR A 621 -28.73 -19.07 -48.90
C TYR A 621 -27.27 -18.72 -49.30
N PRO A 622 -26.46 -19.64 -49.88
CA PRO A 622 -26.64 -21.10 -50.10
C PRO A 622 -25.69 -22.01 -49.29
N GLU A 623 -24.88 -21.47 -48.37
CA GLU A 623 -23.76 -22.21 -47.72
C GLU A 623 -24.10 -22.87 -46.37
N GLY A 624 -25.38 -22.96 -46.01
CA GLY A 624 -25.84 -23.62 -44.78
C GLY A 624 -26.01 -22.67 -43.59
N VAL A 625 -26.47 -23.23 -42.46
CA VAL A 625 -26.78 -22.48 -41.23
C VAL A 625 -25.48 -22.23 -40.47
N VAL A 626 -25.12 -20.97 -40.28
CA VAL A 626 -23.98 -20.56 -39.44
C VAL A 626 -24.47 -20.44 -38.00
N HIS A 627 -23.90 -21.22 -37.10
CA HIS A 627 -24.10 -21.09 -35.66
C HIS A 627 -22.91 -20.33 -35.09
N GLU A 628 -23.16 -19.14 -34.53
CA GLU A 628 -22.17 -18.42 -33.73
C GLU A 628 -22.35 -18.86 -32.27
N MET A 629 -21.31 -19.49 -31.72
CA MET A 629 -21.21 -19.79 -30.30
C MET A 629 -20.13 -18.88 -29.72
N SER A 630 -20.52 -18.01 -28.80
CA SER A 630 -19.59 -17.21 -27.99
C SER A 630 -19.60 -17.76 -26.58
N ASP A 631 -18.42 -18.08 -26.07
CA ASP A 631 -18.21 -18.41 -24.66
C ASP A 631 -17.39 -17.30 -23.99
N ASN A 632 -17.76 -16.95 -22.77
CA ASN A 632 -17.10 -15.94 -21.95
C ASN A 632 -16.44 -16.63 -20.76
N LEU A 633 -15.17 -17.01 -20.91
CA LEU A 633 -14.42 -17.57 -19.80
C LEU A 633 -13.90 -16.44 -18.91
N LEU A 634 -14.36 -16.42 -17.67
CA LEU A 634 -13.87 -15.54 -16.62
C LEU A 634 -12.78 -16.26 -15.82
N THR A 635 -11.52 -15.91 -16.03
CA THR A 635 -10.43 -16.38 -15.16
C THR A 635 -10.11 -15.31 -14.11
N CYS A 636 -10.18 -15.70 -12.85
CA CYS A 636 -9.80 -14.83 -11.73
C CYS A 636 -8.77 -15.54 -10.86
N GLY A 637 -7.80 -14.77 -10.36
CA GLY A 637 -6.80 -15.28 -9.44
C GLY A 637 -6.13 -14.16 -8.66
N VAL A 638 -5.49 -14.56 -7.56
CA VAL A 638 -4.78 -13.66 -6.66
C VAL A 638 -3.33 -14.14 -6.61
N PHE A 639 -2.40 -13.31 -7.08
CA PHE A 639 -0.96 -13.57 -6.94
C PHE A 639 -0.39 -12.70 -5.81
N ASP A 640 0.36 -13.34 -4.92
CA ASP A 640 1.24 -12.67 -3.97
C ASP A 640 2.51 -12.22 -4.71
N TYR A 641 2.73 -10.91 -4.77
CA TYR A 641 3.86 -10.27 -5.47
C TYR A 641 4.96 -9.82 -4.51
N THR A 642 4.98 -10.31 -3.28
CA THR A 642 6.06 -10.04 -2.33
C THR A 642 7.39 -10.52 -2.92
N GLY A 643 8.32 -9.58 -3.13
CA GLY A 643 9.67 -9.90 -3.55
C GLY A 643 10.37 -10.74 -2.48
N PHE A 644 10.96 -11.87 -2.90
CA PHE A 644 11.83 -12.70 -2.08
C PHE A 644 13.22 -12.03 -1.89
N ASP A 645 13.26 -10.81 -1.36
CA ASP A 645 14.50 -10.25 -0.80
C ASP A 645 14.21 -8.96 -0.02
N SER A 646 14.46 -8.98 1.29
CA SER A 646 15.07 -7.90 2.09
C SER A 646 14.69 -8.02 3.58
N GLY A 647 15.68 -8.36 4.41
CA GLY A 647 15.69 -7.99 5.83
C GLY A 647 15.10 -8.97 6.83
N ASN A 648 14.36 -10.00 6.40
CA ASN A 648 13.94 -11.09 7.29
C ASN A 648 15.18 -11.91 7.69
N ARG A 649 15.90 -11.45 8.72
CA ARG A 649 16.74 -12.35 9.50
C ARG A 649 15.78 -13.35 10.13
N PHE A 650 15.79 -14.57 9.61
CA PHE A 650 15.38 -15.73 10.40
C PHE A 650 16.16 -15.62 11.71
N ALA A 651 15.42 -15.43 12.81
CA ALA A 651 15.97 -15.52 14.15
C ALA A 651 16.35 -16.97 14.45
#